data_AF-A0A433TZM0-F1
#
_entry.id   AF-A0A433TZM0-F1
#
_cell.length_a   1.000
_cell.length_b   1.000
_cell.length_c   1.000
_cell.angle_alpha   90.00
_cell.angle_beta   90.00
_cell.angle_gamma   90.00
#
_symmetry.space_group_name_H-M   'P 1'
#
loop_
_entity.id
_entity.type
_entity.pdbx_description
1 polymer ?
#
loop_
_entity_poly.entity_id
_entity_poly.type
_entity_poly.pdbx_seq_one_letter_code
_entity_poly.pdbx_strand_id
1 'polypeptide(L)'
;MSTVLQDESNTQLFSEEDKQLINKYNSLSDAAKKVYIRLFGRRLQWIPFGKINYPEIDKDLKPYLDELVHTAFLLGEKYLTDLRTVLEVLSAADVKTLAKIYHVAPNITQKGQQVAELMKQTQRKNISNMFGSGCGRGGLAHSMMIRAQKFLSGVYKLAETPRSLFVRIMMLFSVVNTSLDEDSGNGGQGQLFHMLMVNMGKVVYPEFQIDKTHAIFSSRADVIRFSEALQLESDFLHATEKGRWDEAHSVFLTVQEKQKELDADQDIVRWNKNLPDYLRAFTATSVIYRLLSQGIEVLQRRKDFTGAVDLLKSLLGQEYYCCTYRGYWWERLALNLDAHLKKPEQSLEAVLSGLADSHVRVGHRLALYLRGKAICERPRLKLGHRLKECYHPPLQDLPKMYLEGRVLHGSTGAGPRFLTQASYRREEDGDGMGDLAVCGVEEFVMDHYRTNGFPSGMHAEGSVVSSLFALFFWEILFMSKPDAFHSPYQAMPLDLYTDNFYDRRKLEIDKLFEDLSNKSVEELQAIAEESWMTHEGVACIGMSWERMRSADCVKELVACMGPSVLTGILKRYAHSPRHTRSGFPDLTLWNPVTGAFKICEVKGPGDRLSQKQILWLDYLLGLGVDAEVCHVKAVAAKRLMPSS
;
A
#
# COMPACT_ATOMS: atom_id res chain seq x y z
N MET A 1 12.29 -18.74 10.66
CA MET A 1 13.71 -19.13 10.79
C MET A 1 14.03 -20.37 9.99
N SER A 2 13.50 -21.56 10.35
CA SER A 2 13.81 -22.83 9.65
C SER A 2 13.71 -22.72 8.12
N THR A 3 12.57 -22.26 7.60
CA THR A 3 12.34 -22.07 6.16
C THR A 3 13.40 -21.23 5.46
N VAL A 4 13.89 -20.18 6.12
CA VAL A 4 14.87 -19.25 5.55
C VAL A 4 16.28 -19.82 5.58
N LEU A 5 16.62 -20.52 6.67
CA LEU A 5 17.96 -21.09 6.88
C LEU A 5 18.17 -22.40 6.13
N GLN A 6 17.10 -23.13 5.79
CA GLN A 6 17.14 -24.35 4.97
C GLN A 6 17.22 -24.05 3.48
N ASP A 7 16.90 -22.81 3.07
CA ASP A 7 17.02 -22.38 1.68
C ASP A 7 18.48 -22.07 1.37
N GLU A 8 19.11 -22.93 0.56
CA GLU A 8 20.53 -22.82 0.19
C GLU A 8 20.88 -21.48 -0.45
N SER A 9 19.92 -20.84 -1.15
CA SER A 9 20.12 -19.52 -1.77
C SER A 9 20.37 -18.40 -0.75
N ASN A 10 19.99 -18.60 0.52
CA ASN A 10 20.20 -17.62 1.59
C ASN A 10 21.50 -17.83 2.36
N THR A 11 22.24 -18.93 2.14
CA THR A 11 23.41 -19.30 2.97
C THR A 11 24.46 -18.19 3.05
N GLN A 12 24.75 -17.56 1.91
CA GLN A 12 25.74 -16.48 1.79
C GLN A 12 25.28 -15.13 2.39
N LEU A 13 24.01 -15.03 2.79
CA LEU A 13 23.41 -13.81 3.32
C LEU A 13 23.53 -13.69 4.85
N PHE A 14 24.08 -14.70 5.52
CA PHE A 14 24.29 -14.74 6.96
C PHE A 14 25.77 -14.93 7.29
N SER A 15 26.30 -14.09 8.20
CA SER A 15 27.67 -14.25 8.70
C SER A 15 27.75 -15.31 9.81
N GLU A 16 28.97 -15.68 10.21
CA GLU A 16 29.16 -16.58 11.36
C GLU A 16 28.62 -15.97 12.66
N GLU A 17 28.74 -14.64 12.84
CA GLU A 17 28.13 -13.94 13.98
C GLU A 17 26.61 -14.03 13.95
N ASP A 18 25.98 -13.94 12.77
CA ASP A 18 24.52 -14.11 12.63
C ASP A 18 24.12 -15.54 13.05
N LYS A 19 24.86 -16.56 12.59
CA LYS A 19 24.63 -17.97 12.95
C LYS A 19 24.80 -18.21 14.45
N GLN A 20 25.84 -17.64 15.07
CA GLN A 20 26.03 -17.72 16.52
C GLN A 20 24.86 -17.09 17.28
N LEU A 21 24.34 -15.97 16.78
CA LEU A 21 23.20 -15.30 17.41
C LEU A 21 21.90 -16.11 17.28
N ILE A 22 21.68 -16.77 16.14
CA ILE A 22 20.58 -17.73 15.96
C ILE A 22 20.71 -18.90 16.95
N ASN A 23 21.91 -19.44 17.12
CA ASN A 23 22.16 -20.53 18.07
C ASN A 23 21.90 -20.09 19.52
N LYS A 24 22.33 -18.87 19.89
CA LYS A 24 21.99 -18.28 21.20
C LYS A 24 20.48 -18.16 21.39
N TYR A 25 19.76 -17.68 20.38
CA TYR A 25 18.30 -17.60 20.45
C TYR A 25 17.67 -19.00 20.63
N ASN A 26 18.14 -20.00 19.90
CA ASN A 26 17.64 -21.37 20.00
C ASN A 26 17.90 -21.99 21.37
N SER A 27 18.97 -21.58 22.07
CA SER A 27 19.30 -22.02 23.42
C SER A 27 18.48 -21.35 24.54
N LEU A 28 17.72 -20.28 24.23
CA LEU A 28 16.86 -19.62 25.21
C LEU A 28 15.73 -20.55 25.68
N SER A 29 15.26 -20.33 26.91
CA SER A 29 14.04 -20.93 27.42
C SER A 29 12.83 -20.58 26.54
N ASP A 30 11.85 -21.47 26.45
CA ASP A 30 10.65 -21.24 25.63
C ASP A 30 9.85 -20.01 26.11
N ALA A 31 9.85 -19.76 27.42
CA ALA A 31 9.24 -18.56 27.99
C ALA A 31 9.99 -17.29 27.56
N ALA A 32 11.33 -17.27 27.60
CA ALA A 32 12.13 -16.15 27.10
C ALA A 32 11.94 -15.90 25.60
N LYS A 33 11.87 -16.96 24.78
CA LYS A 33 11.54 -16.83 23.34
C LYS A 33 10.18 -16.18 23.13
N LYS A 34 9.15 -16.62 23.85
CA LYS A 34 7.79 -16.03 23.78
C LYS A 34 7.78 -14.56 24.20
N VAL A 35 8.47 -14.21 25.30
CA VAL A 35 8.62 -12.81 25.76
C VAL A 35 9.34 -11.98 24.69
N TYR A 36 10.42 -12.49 24.12
CA TYR A 36 11.17 -11.81 23.06
C TYR A 36 10.28 -11.51 21.85
N ILE A 37 9.52 -12.50 21.35
CA ILE A 37 8.60 -12.32 20.21
C ILE A 37 7.50 -11.29 20.55
N ARG A 38 6.94 -11.34 21.77
CA ARG A 38 5.94 -10.36 22.23
C ARG A 38 6.50 -8.94 22.25
N LEU A 39 7.74 -8.75 22.69
CA LEU A 39 8.41 -7.45 22.67
C LEU A 39 8.80 -7.03 21.26
N PHE A 40 9.21 -7.97 20.41
CA PHE A 40 9.58 -7.75 19.02
C PHE A 40 8.44 -7.14 18.19
N GLY A 41 7.21 -7.60 18.40
CA GLY A 41 6.01 -7.03 17.79
C GLY A 41 5.56 -5.66 18.36
N ARG A 42 6.31 -5.06 19.29
CA ARG A 42 6.04 -3.70 19.80
C ARG A 42 7.00 -2.69 19.15
N ARG A 43 6.61 -1.42 19.18
CA ARG A 43 7.50 -0.32 18.81
C ARG A 43 8.85 -0.40 19.54
N LEU A 44 9.94 -0.24 18.79
CA LEU A 44 11.31 -0.27 19.31
C LEU A 44 11.57 0.93 20.22
N GLN A 45 11.37 0.75 21.52
CA GLN A 45 11.58 1.78 22.54
C GLN A 45 11.92 1.14 23.89
N TRP A 46 12.33 1.96 24.85
CA TRP A 46 12.47 1.53 26.23
C TRP A 46 11.11 1.33 26.89
N ILE A 47 10.92 0.18 27.53
CA ILE A 47 9.66 -0.24 28.13
C ILE A 47 9.90 -0.48 29.62
N PRO A 48 9.21 0.26 30.52
CA PRO A 48 9.22 -0.04 31.95
C PRO A 48 8.70 -1.45 32.23
N PHE A 49 9.29 -2.16 33.20
CA PHE A 49 8.88 -3.51 33.59
C PHE A 49 7.38 -3.61 33.88
N GLY A 50 6.80 -2.64 34.60
CA GLY A 50 5.36 -2.60 34.89
C GLY A 50 4.44 -2.47 33.67
N LYS A 51 4.99 -2.24 32.46
CA LYS A 51 4.26 -2.23 31.18
C LYS A 51 4.53 -3.49 30.33
N ILE A 52 5.19 -4.50 30.89
CA ILE A 52 5.46 -5.79 30.29
C ILE A 52 4.67 -6.83 31.09
N ASN A 53 3.51 -7.24 30.57
CA ASN A 53 2.63 -8.18 31.24
C ASN A 53 2.06 -9.18 30.21
N TYR A 54 2.38 -10.46 30.39
CA TYR A 54 1.99 -11.57 29.51
C TYR A 54 1.62 -12.77 30.37
N PRO A 55 0.45 -12.75 31.05
CA PRO A 55 0.05 -13.79 31.99
C PRO A 55 -0.15 -15.16 31.32
N GLU A 56 -0.31 -15.19 29.99
CA GLU A 56 -0.34 -16.41 29.20
C GLU A 56 1.03 -17.10 29.04
N ILE A 57 2.13 -16.40 29.35
CA ILE A 57 3.48 -16.94 29.39
C ILE A 57 3.83 -17.34 30.82
N ASP A 58 3.80 -16.38 31.74
CA ASP A 58 4.06 -16.57 33.17
C ASP A 58 3.56 -15.34 33.96
N LYS A 59 3.28 -15.53 35.25
CA LYS A 59 2.95 -14.43 36.18
C LYS A 59 4.17 -13.60 36.54
N ASP A 60 5.35 -14.20 36.63
CA ASP A 60 6.60 -13.48 36.85
C ASP A 60 7.51 -13.57 35.62
N LEU A 61 7.61 -12.44 34.90
CA LEU A 61 8.44 -12.35 33.69
C LEU A 61 9.89 -11.96 33.98
N LYS A 62 10.24 -11.63 35.23
CA LYS A 62 11.58 -11.11 35.57
C LYS A 62 12.71 -12.09 35.22
N PRO A 63 12.61 -13.40 35.52
CA PRO A 63 13.67 -14.35 35.19
C PRO A 63 13.96 -14.42 33.68
N TYR A 64 12.92 -14.38 32.85
CA TYR A 64 13.04 -14.46 31.39
C TYR A 64 13.59 -13.16 30.79
N LEU A 65 13.22 -12.01 31.34
CA LEU A 65 13.80 -10.72 30.95
C LEU A 65 15.29 -10.65 31.31
N ASP A 66 15.68 -11.19 32.47
CA ASP A 66 17.08 -11.24 32.90
C ASP A 66 17.91 -12.21 32.05
N GLU A 67 17.34 -13.37 31.68
CA GLU A 67 17.92 -14.29 30.70
C GLU A 67 18.18 -13.57 29.36
N LEU A 68 17.20 -12.83 28.84
CA LEU A 68 17.32 -12.08 27.59
C LEU A 68 18.35 -10.94 27.69
N VAL A 69 18.51 -10.30 28.85
CA VAL A 69 19.56 -9.30 29.08
C VAL A 69 20.94 -9.97 29.14
N HIS A 70 21.06 -11.10 29.82
CA HIS A 70 22.31 -11.85 29.94
C HIS A 70 22.81 -12.35 28.59
N THR A 71 21.89 -12.80 27.74
CA THR A 71 22.16 -13.27 26.37
C THR A 71 22.21 -12.14 25.33
N ALA A 72 22.09 -10.88 25.76
CA ALA A 72 22.15 -9.66 24.94
C ALA A 72 21.06 -9.53 23.86
N PHE A 73 19.90 -10.17 24.06
CA PHE A 73 18.68 -9.92 23.27
C PHE A 73 17.90 -8.69 23.76
N LEU A 74 18.06 -8.34 25.03
CA LEU A 74 17.55 -7.11 25.63
C LEU A 74 18.69 -6.24 26.19
N LEU A 75 18.48 -4.94 26.12
CA LEU A 75 19.21 -3.94 26.89
C LEU A 75 18.44 -3.69 28.19
N GLY A 76 19.11 -3.85 29.33
CA GLY A 76 18.59 -3.45 30.64
C GLY A 76 18.98 -2.02 31.01
N GLU A 77 18.57 -1.60 32.21
CA GLU A 77 18.74 -0.25 32.76
C GLU A 77 20.17 0.33 32.63
N LYS A 78 21.22 -0.50 32.74
CA LYS A 78 22.62 -0.07 32.64
C LYS A 78 22.98 0.61 31.30
N TYR A 79 22.21 0.34 30.23
CA TYR A 79 22.43 0.94 28.91
C TYR A 79 21.57 2.19 28.66
N LEU A 80 20.69 2.55 29.60
CA LEU A 80 19.86 3.76 29.51
C LEU A 80 20.65 4.95 30.07
N THR A 81 21.47 5.57 29.22
CA THR A 81 22.43 6.61 29.61
C THR A 81 22.01 8.04 29.24
N ASP A 82 21.01 8.20 28.38
CA ASP A 82 20.48 9.51 27.97
C ASP A 82 19.40 10.01 28.94
N LEU A 83 19.61 11.20 29.50
CA LEU A 83 18.70 11.81 30.49
C LEU A 83 17.30 12.03 29.93
N ARG A 84 17.20 12.53 28.69
CA ARG A 84 15.89 12.79 28.07
C ARG A 84 15.09 11.50 27.97
N THR A 85 15.73 10.44 27.48
CA THR A 85 15.12 9.11 27.35
C THR A 85 14.69 8.55 28.71
N VAL A 86 15.50 8.71 29.78
CA VAL A 86 15.08 8.32 31.13
C VAL A 86 13.78 9.05 31.53
N LEU A 87 13.76 10.38 31.40
CA LEU A 87 12.58 11.18 31.74
C LEU A 87 11.33 10.80 30.91
N GLU A 88 11.53 10.44 29.64
CA GLU A 88 10.46 9.98 28.74
C GLU A 88 9.94 8.58 29.11
N VAL A 89 10.74 7.73 29.73
CA VAL A 89 10.34 6.38 30.17
C VAL A 89 9.56 6.41 31.49
N LEU A 90 9.91 7.33 32.40
CA LEU A 90 9.30 7.45 33.73
C LEU A 90 7.78 7.64 33.69
N SER A 91 7.08 7.29 34.79
CA SER A 91 5.65 7.57 34.88
C SER A 91 5.39 9.09 34.95
N ALA A 92 4.17 9.53 34.63
CA ALA A 92 3.82 10.95 34.79
C ALA A 92 3.92 11.40 36.26
N ALA A 93 3.71 10.49 37.23
CA ALA A 93 3.85 10.79 38.65
C ALA A 93 5.32 11.00 39.06
N ASP A 94 6.24 10.19 38.54
CA ASP A 94 7.68 10.32 38.82
C ASP A 94 8.24 11.60 38.19
N VAL A 95 7.87 11.88 36.93
CA VAL A 95 8.26 13.13 36.26
C VAL A 95 7.70 14.35 37.01
N LYS A 96 6.46 14.29 37.50
CA LYS A 96 5.88 15.36 38.32
C LYS A 96 6.64 15.56 39.64
N THR A 97 7.13 14.48 40.24
CA THR A 97 7.94 14.54 41.46
C THR A 97 9.30 15.19 41.19
N LEU A 98 9.97 14.80 40.11
CA LEU A 98 11.19 15.47 39.64
C LEU A 98 10.96 16.94 39.29
N ALA A 99 9.88 17.25 38.57
CA ALA A 99 9.50 18.60 38.19
C ALA A 99 9.35 19.52 39.41
N LYS A 100 8.77 19.02 40.52
CA LYS A 100 8.71 19.76 41.79
C LYS A 100 10.10 19.99 42.40
N ILE A 101 10.96 18.98 42.41
CA ILE A 101 12.34 19.06 42.94
C ILE A 101 13.16 20.12 42.18
N TYR A 102 12.94 20.24 40.87
CA TYR A 102 13.63 21.20 40.00
C TYR A 102 12.80 22.46 39.69
N HIS A 103 11.80 22.77 40.51
CA HIS A 103 11.02 24.02 40.46
C HIS A 103 10.43 24.34 39.07
N VAL A 104 9.98 23.32 38.33
CA VAL A 104 9.21 23.52 37.09
C VAL A 104 7.87 24.16 37.46
N ALA A 105 7.44 25.14 36.65
CA ALA A 105 6.26 25.94 36.95
C ALA A 105 4.99 25.07 37.08
N PRO A 106 4.14 25.31 38.10
CA PRO A 106 3.02 24.42 38.44
C PRO A 106 1.91 24.39 37.38
N ASN A 107 1.85 25.39 36.49
CA ASN A 107 0.94 25.40 35.34
C ASN A 107 1.34 24.40 34.24
N ILE A 108 2.58 23.89 34.25
CA ILE A 108 3.04 22.85 33.32
C ILE A 108 2.69 21.48 33.89
N THR A 109 1.56 20.94 33.44
CA THR A 109 0.99 19.69 33.98
C THR A 109 1.21 18.48 33.08
N GLN A 110 1.39 18.67 31.77
CA GLN A 110 1.59 17.57 30.83
C GLN A 110 3.02 17.03 30.92
N LYS A 111 3.15 15.69 31.00
CA LYS A 111 4.45 15.00 31.09
C LYS A 111 5.43 15.49 30.02
N GLY A 112 5.02 15.53 28.75
CA GLY A 112 5.90 15.94 27.66
C GLY A 112 6.46 17.37 27.83
N GLN A 113 5.63 18.29 28.31
CA GLN A 113 6.05 19.66 28.60
C GLN A 113 6.97 19.75 29.84
N GLN A 114 6.70 18.95 30.87
CA GLN A 114 7.57 18.85 32.05
C GLN A 114 8.96 18.31 31.69
N VAL A 115 9.02 17.25 30.87
CA VAL A 115 10.28 16.71 30.35
C VAL A 115 11.01 17.78 29.54
N ALA A 116 10.32 18.50 28.65
CA ALA A 116 10.92 19.57 27.85
C ALA A 116 11.50 20.69 28.73
N GLU A 117 10.79 21.12 29.79
CA GLU A 117 11.29 22.16 30.69
C GLU A 117 12.46 21.66 31.56
N LEU A 118 12.42 20.43 32.07
CA LEU A 118 13.55 19.81 32.77
C LEU A 118 14.79 19.75 31.87
N MET A 119 14.63 19.35 30.61
CA MET A 119 15.71 19.36 29.63
C MET A 119 16.22 20.77 29.36
N LYS A 120 15.34 21.76 29.23
CA LYS A 120 15.72 23.16 29.04
C LYS A 120 16.57 23.68 30.19
N GLN A 121 16.24 23.33 31.44
CA GLN A 121 17.02 23.75 32.61
C GLN A 121 18.45 23.21 32.61
N THR A 122 18.67 21.98 32.13
CA THR A 122 20.03 21.42 32.02
C THR A 122 20.88 22.11 30.96
N GLN A 123 20.25 22.81 30.01
CA GLN A 123 20.90 23.56 28.93
C GLN A 123 21.13 25.05 29.27
N ARG A 124 20.51 25.57 30.34
CA ARG A 124 20.72 26.97 30.77
C ARG A 124 22.15 27.14 31.31
N LYS A 125 22.90 28.06 30.71
CA LYS A 125 24.21 28.46 31.23
C LYS A 125 24.02 29.27 32.51
N ASN A 126 24.25 28.65 33.67
CA ASN A 126 24.26 29.37 34.94
C ASN A 126 25.66 29.91 35.26
N ILE A 127 25.70 31.13 35.80
CA ILE A 127 26.91 31.89 36.18
C ILE A 127 27.77 31.16 37.23
N SER A 128 27.20 30.18 37.96
CA SER A 128 27.93 29.33 38.91
C SER A 128 28.99 28.43 38.27
N ASN A 129 28.96 28.23 36.93
CA ASN A 129 30.00 27.48 36.23
C ASN A 129 31.29 28.30 36.01
N MET A 130 31.31 29.61 36.34
CA MET A 130 32.48 30.48 36.12
C MET A 130 33.32 30.76 37.38
N PHE A 131 32.80 30.53 38.59
CA PHE A 131 33.52 30.85 39.83
C PHE A 131 33.34 29.77 40.91
N GLY A 132 34.27 28.80 40.93
CA GLY A 132 34.80 28.23 42.17
C GLY A 132 34.03 27.14 42.92
N SER A 133 34.61 25.93 42.86
CA SER A 133 34.80 24.97 43.97
C SER A 133 33.61 24.22 44.59
N GLY A 134 33.59 22.91 44.31
CA GLY A 134 33.38 21.91 45.36
C GLY A 134 32.01 21.21 45.41
N CYS A 135 31.66 20.41 44.40
CA CYS A 135 31.05 19.09 44.64
C CYS A 135 31.01 18.24 43.36
N GLY A 136 31.58 17.02 43.43
CA GLY A 136 31.26 15.83 42.64
C GLY A 136 31.15 15.93 41.11
N ARG A 137 31.99 15.17 40.40
CA ARG A 137 31.91 14.86 38.96
C ARG A 137 30.45 14.84 38.42
N GLY A 138 30.13 15.79 37.55
CA GLY A 138 28.92 15.82 36.71
C GLY A 138 27.95 16.97 37.03
N GLY A 139 27.67 17.85 36.05
CA GLY A 139 26.77 19.01 36.20
C GLY A 139 25.30 18.65 36.49
N LEU A 140 24.41 19.65 36.51
CA LEU A 140 22.96 19.49 36.83
C LEU A 140 22.30 18.29 36.12
N ALA A 141 22.64 18.06 34.86
CA ALA A 141 22.15 16.92 34.08
C ALA A 141 22.53 15.56 34.72
N HIS A 142 23.75 15.41 35.22
CA HIS A 142 24.21 14.19 35.88
C HIS A 142 23.51 13.96 37.21
N SER A 143 23.38 15.00 38.05
CA SER A 143 22.61 14.89 39.29
C SER A 143 21.12 14.58 39.03
N MET A 144 20.55 15.13 37.96
CA MET A 144 19.18 14.82 37.54
C MET A 144 19.05 13.39 37.06
N MET A 145 20.00 12.90 36.28
CA MET A 145 20.07 11.51 35.83
C MET A 145 20.07 10.53 37.00
N ILE A 146 20.97 10.72 37.99
CA ILE A 146 21.05 9.86 39.17
C ILE A 146 19.72 9.82 39.92
N ARG A 147 19.06 10.98 40.09
CA ARG A 147 17.75 11.03 40.76
C ARG A 147 16.65 10.38 39.93
N ALA A 148 16.65 10.58 38.63
CA ALA A 148 15.67 10.01 37.72
C ALA A 148 15.79 8.49 37.64
N GLN A 149 17.01 7.96 37.60
CA GLN A 149 17.28 6.51 37.61
C GLN A 149 16.76 5.83 38.88
N LYS A 150 16.76 6.50 40.04
CA LYS A 150 16.18 5.95 41.28
C LYS A 150 14.68 5.66 41.21
N PHE A 151 13.96 6.26 40.26
CA PHE A 151 12.55 5.96 40.03
C PHE A 151 12.32 4.75 39.10
N LEU A 152 13.38 4.23 38.45
CA LEU A 152 13.26 3.06 37.59
C LEU A 152 13.15 1.79 38.45
N SER A 153 12.18 0.95 38.13
CA SER A 153 11.95 -0.35 38.76
C SER A 153 12.13 -1.50 37.75
N GLY A 154 13.12 -1.36 36.88
CA GLY A 154 13.35 -2.21 35.71
C GLY A 154 12.85 -1.58 34.42
N VAL A 155 13.74 -1.54 33.43
CA VAL A 155 13.45 -1.03 32.09
C VAL A 155 14.21 -1.87 31.07
N TYR A 156 13.54 -2.17 29.96
CA TYR A 156 14.06 -3.05 28.93
C TYR A 156 13.84 -2.45 27.54
N LYS A 157 14.80 -2.62 26.63
CA LYS A 157 14.67 -2.32 25.20
C LYS A 157 15.22 -3.50 24.42
N LEU A 158 14.64 -3.84 23.27
CA LEU A 158 15.25 -4.82 22.36
C LEU A 158 16.65 -4.36 21.96
N ALA A 159 17.62 -5.27 22.03
CA ALA A 159 18.93 -5.02 21.45
C ALA A 159 18.79 -4.93 19.92
N GLU A 160 19.48 -3.96 19.32
CA GLU A 160 19.33 -3.68 17.88
C GLU A 160 19.96 -4.76 17.02
N THR A 161 21.15 -5.27 17.38
CA THR A 161 21.84 -6.30 16.59
C THR A 161 21.00 -7.58 16.40
N PRO A 162 20.44 -8.22 17.46
CA PRO A 162 19.58 -9.38 17.27
C PRO A 162 18.26 -9.04 16.57
N ARG A 163 17.67 -7.88 16.89
CA ARG A 163 16.44 -7.45 16.23
C ARG A 163 16.64 -7.31 14.71
N SER A 164 17.70 -6.65 14.28
CA SER A 164 18.01 -6.45 12.86
C SER A 164 18.25 -7.78 12.13
N LEU A 165 18.83 -8.78 12.80
CA LEU A 165 18.93 -10.13 12.24
C LEU A 165 17.54 -10.75 12.01
N PHE A 166 16.65 -10.71 13.01
CA PHE A 166 15.30 -11.25 12.84
C PHE A 166 14.48 -10.51 11.80
N VAL A 167 14.61 -9.19 11.70
CA VAL A 167 14.00 -8.40 10.62
C VAL A 167 14.46 -8.91 9.25
N ARG A 168 15.76 -9.13 9.04
CA ARG A 168 16.27 -9.72 7.79
C ARG A 168 15.74 -11.14 7.54
N ILE A 169 15.67 -11.97 8.57
CA ILE A 169 15.12 -13.34 8.45
C ILE A 169 13.65 -13.27 8.03
N MET A 170 12.83 -12.43 8.66
CA MET A 170 11.43 -12.27 8.26
C MET A 170 11.31 -11.73 6.84
N MET A 171 12.11 -10.73 6.47
CA MET A 171 12.15 -10.21 5.11
C MET A 171 12.46 -11.29 4.07
N LEU A 172 13.42 -12.18 4.35
CA LEU A 172 13.77 -13.31 3.46
C LEU A 172 12.72 -14.45 3.45
N PHE A 173 11.87 -14.55 4.48
CA PHE A 173 10.79 -15.55 4.51
C PHE A 173 9.75 -15.32 3.40
N SER A 174 9.45 -14.04 3.15
CA SER A 174 8.66 -13.64 1.98
C SER A 174 9.06 -12.23 1.59
N VAL A 175 9.93 -12.14 0.58
CA VAL A 175 10.41 -10.86 0.02
C VAL A 175 9.25 -10.05 -0.60
N VAL A 176 8.17 -10.73 -1.00
CA VAL A 176 6.98 -10.15 -1.63
C VAL A 176 6.06 -9.46 -0.61
N ASN A 177 5.97 -10.02 0.60
CA ASN A 177 5.15 -9.47 1.69
C ASN A 177 5.95 -8.48 2.55
N THR A 178 6.98 -7.85 1.97
CA THR A 178 7.82 -6.84 2.64
C THR A 178 7.24 -5.44 2.60
N SER A 179 6.05 -5.24 2.00
CA SER A 179 5.27 -4.02 2.24
C SER A 179 4.91 -3.98 3.72
N LEU A 180 5.73 -3.27 4.47
CA LEU A 180 5.48 -2.90 5.84
C LEU A 180 4.23 -1.99 5.82
N ASP A 181 3.03 -2.58 5.86
CA ASP A 181 1.84 -1.96 6.45
C ASP A 181 2.09 -1.78 7.97
N GLU A 182 3.20 -1.12 8.30
CA GLU A 182 3.60 -0.72 9.64
C GLU A 182 3.09 0.70 9.87
N ASP A 183 1.78 0.79 10.00
CA ASP A 183 1.04 2.00 10.39
C ASP A 183 1.50 2.60 11.75
N SER A 184 2.51 2.02 12.42
CA SER A 184 2.89 2.35 13.80
C SER A 184 4.32 1.98 14.22
N GLY A 185 5.26 1.70 13.31
CA GLY A 185 6.63 1.28 13.69
C GLY A 185 6.63 0.00 14.54
N ASN A 186 5.73 -0.94 14.23
CA ASN A 186 5.46 -2.16 14.99
C ASN A 186 6.31 -3.37 14.55
N GLY A 187 7.53 -3.16 14.04
CA GLY A 187 8.59 -4.18 14.03
C GLY A 187 8.17 -5.55 13.50
N GLY A 188 7.49 -5.60 12.37
CA GLY A 188 7.04 -6.84 11.72
C GLY A 188 5.85 -7.53 12.36
N GLN A 189 5.07 -6.87 13.23
CA GLN A 189 3.85 -7.45 13.84
C GLN A 189 2.86 -7.96 12.77
N GLY A 190 2.66 -7.22 11.68
CA GLY A 190 1.79 -7.66 10.57
C GLY A 190 2.32 -8.93 9.91
N GLN A 191 3.63 -9.03 9.72
CA GLN A 191 4.27 -10.21 9.14
C GLN A 191 4.24 -11.41 10.09
N LEU A 192 4.42 -11.20 11.40
CA LEU A 192 4.27 -12.23 12.42
C LEU A 192 2.82 -12.73 12.52
N PHE A 193 1.85 -11.82 12.47
CA PHE A 193 0.44 -12.19 12.42
C PHE A 193 0.12 -13.01 11.18
N HIS A 194 0.62 -12.58 10.02
CA HIS A 194 0.48 -13.33 8.78
C HIS A 194 1.09 -14.74 8.87
N MET A 195 2.33 -14.87 9.36
CA MET A 195 2.97 -16.17 9.61
C MET A 195 2.13 -17.05 10.56
N LEU A 196 1.54 -16.46 11.61
CA LEU A 196 0.66 -17.17 12.52
C LEU A 196 -0.59 -17.68 11.80
N MET A 197 -1.23 -16.86 10.96
CA MET A 197 -2.41 -17.24 10.20
C MET A 197 -2.13 -18.40 9.23
N VAL A 198 -0.96 -18.40 8.59
CA VAL A 198 -0.47 -19.51 7.76
C VAL A 198 -0.28 -20.77 8.60
N ASN A 199 0.42 -20.68 9.73
CA ASN A 199 0.65 -21.84 10.61
C ASN A 199 -0.64 -22.41 11.23
N MET A 200 -1.66 -21.58 11.42
CA MET A 200 -2.99 -22.01 11.87
C MET A 200 -3.84 -22.63 10.76
N GLY A 201 -3.35 -22.66 9.51
CA GLY A 201 -4.11 -23.13 8.34
C GLY A 201 -5.25 -22.19 7.93
N LYS A 202 -5.29 -20.96 8.46
CA LYS A 202 -6.33 -19.96 8.13
C LYS A 202 -6.02 -19.19 6.84
N VAL A 203 -4.77 -19.20 6.41
CA VAL A 203 -4.34 -18.69 5.10
C VAL A 203 -3.69 -19.85 4.38
N VAL A 204 -4.31 -20.27 3.28
CA VAL A 204 -3.79 -21.31 2.38
C VAL A 204 -3.26 -20.61 1.14
N TYR A 205 -2.04 -20.94 0.75
CA TYR A 205 -1.43 -20.42 -0.47
C TYR A 205 -1.63 -21.40 -1.65
N PRO A 206 -1.64 -20.90 -2.89
CA PRO A 206 -1.74 -21.72 -4.08
C PRO A 206 -0.57 -22.70 -4.18
N GLU A 207 -0.82 -23.86 -4.78
CA GLU A 207 0.24 -24.82 -5.08
C GLU A 207 0.96 -24.43 -6.38
N PHE A 208 2.29 -24.37 -6.33
CA PHE A 208 3.14 -24.10 -7.49
C PHE A 208 4.55 -24.63 -7.25
N GLN A 209 5.32 -24.76 -8.33
CA GLN A 209 6.74 -25.11 -8.26
C GLN A 209 7.60 -23.84 -8.15
N ILE A 210 8.49 -23.82 -7.16
CA ILE A 210 9.51 -22.78 -7.00
C ILE A 210 10.71 -23.15 -7.86
N ASP A 211 11.05 -22.28 -8.81
CA ASP A 211 12.22 -22.40 -9.69
C ASP A 211 13.01 -21.09 -9.64
N LYS A 212 14.01 -21.02 -8.75
CA LYS A 212 14.86 -19.83 -8.56
C LYS A 212 16.07 -19.94 -9.47
N THR A 213 16.16 -19.07 -10.47
CA THR A 213 17.32 -19.00 -11.38
C THR A 213 18.20 -17.80 -11.11
N HIS A 214 17.69 -16.77 -10.42
CA HIS A 214 18.44 -15.59 -10.02
C HIS A 214 18.49 -15.42 -8.49
N ALA A 215 19.66 -15.06 -7.97
CA ALA A 215 19.77 -14.51 -6.62
C ALA A 215 19.37 -13.02 -6.65
N ILE A 216 18.37 -12.64 -5.84
CA ILE A 216 17.94 -11.23 -5.73
C ILE A 216 19.08 -10.40 -5.10
N PHE A 217 19.67 -10.91 -4.02
CA PHE A 217 20.70 -10.22 -3.25
C PHE A 217 22.10 -10.77 -3.59
N SER A 218 23.02 -9.85 -3.88
CA SER A 218 24.41 -10.19 -4.19
C SER A 218 25.21 -10.65 -2.97
N SER A 219 24.86 -10.15 -1.79
CA SER A 219 25.63 -10.35 -0.56
C SER A 219 24.81 -10.01 0.68
N ARG A 220 25.33 -10.38 1.86
CA ARG A 220 24.79 -9.91 3.15
C ARG A 220 24.64 -8.40 3.24
N ALA A 221 25.62 -7.64 2.72
CA ALA A 221 25.57 -6.18 2.73
C ALA A 221 24.37 -5.65 1.91
N ASP A 222 24.01 -6.36 0.85
CA ASP A 222 22.89 -6.02 -0.02
C ASP A 222 21.53 -6.19 0.66
N VAL A 223 21.36 -7.29 1.39
CA VAL A 223 20.18 -7.56 2.22
C VAL A 223 20.01 -6.49 3.29
N ILE A 224 21.12 -6.06 3.92
CA ILE A 224 21.11 -5.00 4.93
C ILE A 224 20.67 -3.67 4.29
N ARG A 225 21.29 -3.28 3.17
CA ARG A 225 20.90 -2.06 2.43
C ARG A 225 19.43 -2.07 2.03
N PHE A 226 18.91 -3.20 1.56
CA PHE A 226 17.50 -3.32 1.21
C PHE A 226 16.59 -3.15 2.44
N SER A 227 16.94 -3.79 3.57
CA SER A 227 16.21 -3.61 4.83
C SER A 227 16.24 -2.16 5.33
N GLU A 228 17.36 -1.45 5.19
CA GLU A 228 17.48 -0.03 5.55
C GLU A 228 16.61 0.86 4.65
N ALA A 229 16.57 0.56 3.35
CA ALA A 229 15.70 1.29 2.41
C ALA A 229 14.21 1.08 2.71
N LEU A 230 13.81 -0.14 3.12
CA LEU A 230 12.44 -0.41 3.58
C LEU A 230 12.10 0.34 4.87
N GLN A 231 13.06 0.53 5.78
CA GLN A 231 12.85 1.36 6.96
C GLN A 231 12.63 2.84 6.59
N LEU A 232 13.43 3.38 5.67
CA LEU A 232 13.22 4.74 5.14
C LEU A 232 11.83 4.88 4.50
N GLU A 233 11.35 3.84 3.81
CA GLU A 233 10.00 3.84 3.25
C GLU A 233 8.92 3.87 4.33
N SER A 234 9.05 3.04 5.37
CA SER A 234 8.13 3.04 6.51
C SER A 234 8.07 4.42 7.18
N ASP A 235 9.24 5.03 7.44
CA ASP A 235 9.33 6.36 8.06
C ASP A 235 8.70 7.44 7.17
N PHE A 236 8.93 7.37 5.86
CA PHE A 236 8.38 8.30 4.88
C PHE A 236 6.85 8.22 4.82
N LEU A 237 6.29 7.01 4.65
CA LEU A 237 4.84 6.77 4.60
C LEU A 237 4.18 7.26 5.88
N HIS A 238 4.72 6.88 7.04
CA HIS A 238 4.21 7.28 8.35
C HIS A 238 4.21 8.82 8.56
N ALA A 239 5.20 9.52 8.02
CA ALA A 239 5.24 10.98 8.06
C ALA A 239 4.16 11.60 7.15
N THR A 240 4.04 11.11 5.91
CA THR A 240 3.08 11.64 4.92
C THR A 240 1.62 11.37 5.29
N GLU A 241 1.26 10.19 5.77
CA GLU A 241 -0.10 9.82 6.21
C GLU A 241 -0.58 10.65 7.40
N LYS A 242 0.34 11.00 8.31
CA LYS A 242 0.05 11.90 9.44
C LYS A 242 0.12 13.39 9.07
N GLY A 243 0.40 13.72 7.81
CA GLY A 243 0.54 15.10 7.33
C GLY A 243 1.73 15.85 7.92
N ARG A 244 2.75 15.14 8.42
CA ARG A 244 3.99 15.71 8.98
C ARG A 244 5.01 15.97 7.87
N TRP A 245 4.71 16.96 7.02
CA TRP A 245 5.47 17.23 5.80
C TRP A 245 6.93 17.66 6.01
N ASP A 246 7.27 18.29 7.14
CA ASP A 246 8.66 18.64 7.47
C ASP A 246 9.50 17.39 7.81
N GLU A 247 8.91 16.42 8.51
CA GLU A 247 9.54 15.13 8.80
C GLU A 247 9.71 14.32 7.51
N ALA A 248 8.66 14.24 6.68
CA ALA A 248 8.72 13.59 5.37
C ALA A 248 9.81 14.22 4.47
N HIS A 249 9.98 15.55 4.53
CA HIS A 249 11.04 16.24 3.80
C HIS A 249 12.44 15.91 4.35
N SER A 250 12.60 15.78 5.67
CA SER A 250 13.87 15.32 6.24
C SER A 250 14.24 13.92 5.76
N VAL A 251 13.27 12.99 5.74
CA VAL A 251 13.49 11.63 5.20
C VAL A 251 13.80 11.69 3.70
N PHE A 252 13.09 12.53 2.93
CA PHE A 252 13.35 12.73 1.50
C PHE A 252 14.81 13.17 1.21
N LEU A 253 15.38 14.07 2.02
CA LEU A 253 16.78 14.49 1.85
C LEU A 253 17.75 13.31 2.03
N THR A 254 17.52 12.47 3.06
CA THR A 254 18.30 11.24 3.26
C THR A 254 18.15 10.28 2.08
N VAL A 255 16.95 10.17 1.50
CA VAL A 255 16.69 9.36 0.29
C VAL A 255 17.51 9.88 -0.90
N GLN A 256 17.63 11.20 -1.08
CA GLN A 256 18.46 11.78 -2.14
C GLN A 256 19.95 11.52 -1.95
N GLU A 257 20.44 11.54 -0.70
CA GLU A 257 21.83 11.18 -0.39
C GLU A 257 22.09 9.70 -0.71
N LYS A 258 21.19 8.81 -0.28
CA LYS A 258 21.27 7.38 -0.56
C LYS A 258 21.19 7.06 -2.05
N GLN A 259 20.38 7.78 -2.81
CA GLN A 259 20.36 7.65 -4.27
C GLN A 259 21.75 7.89 -4.88
N LYS A 260 22.42 8.98 -4.49
CA LYS A 260 23.76 9.31 -5.00
C LYS A 260 24.79 8.26 -4.64
N GLU A 261 24.75 7.74 -3.41
CA GLU A 261 25.64 6.65 -2.97
C GLU A 261 25.43 5.39 -3.81
N LEU A 262 24.18 4.97 -4.03
CA LEU A 262 23.85 3.76 -4.78
C LEU A 262 24.15 3.90 -6.27
N ASP A 263 23.91 5.06 -6.87
CA ASP A 263 24.17 5.30 -8.30
C ASP A 263 25.68 5.45 -8.58
N ALA A 264 26.49 5.79 -7.57
CA ALA A 264 27.96 5.88 -7.71
C ALA A 264 28.66 4.51 -7.65
N ASP A 265 28.07 3.52 -6.99
CA ASP A 265 28.63 2.18 -6.85
C ASP A 265 28.35 1.32 -8.10
N GLN A 266 29.38 1.09 -8.91
CA GLN A 266 29.25 0.36 -10.18
C GLN A 266 28.90 -1.12 -10.00
N ASP A 267 29.28 -1.74 -8.87
CA ASP A 267 28.97 -3.15 -8.62
C ASP A 267 27.49 -3.32 -8.29
N ILE A 268 26.93 -2.40 -7.47
CA ILE A 268 25.48 -2.35 -7.20
C ILE A 268 24.71 -2.11 -8.50
N VAL A 269 25.12 -1.11 -9.28
CA VAL A 269 24.45 -0.79 -10.56
C VAL A 269 24.48 -1.97 -11.52
N ARG A 270 25.65 -2.63 -11.67
CA ARG A 270 25.80 -3.79 -12.56
C ARG A 270 24.94 -4.97 -12.09
N TRP A 271 24.91 -5.27 -10.80
CA TRP A 271 24.09 -6.34 -10.25
C TRP A 271 22.60 -6.10 -10.52
N ASN A 272 22.10 -4.91 -10.15
CA ASN A 272 20.68 -4.57 -10.31
C ASN A 272 20.23 -4.59 -11.77
N LYS A 273 21.08 -4.16 -12.72
CA LYS A 273 20.78 -4.19 -14.15
C LYS A 273 20.64 -5.61 -14.70
N ASN A 274 21.35 -6.58 -14.14
CA ASN A 274 21.27 -7.98 -14.55
C ASN A 274 20.01 -8.69 -14.02
N LEU A 275 19.32 -8.11 -13.02
CA LEU A 275 18.05 -8.65 -12.57
C LEU A 275 16.92 -8.33 -13.56
N PRO A 276 16.01 -9.29 -13.83
CA PRO A 276 14.71 -9.01 -14.44
C PRO A 276 13.96 -7.91 -13.68
N ASP A 277 13.12 -7.13 -14.35
CA ASP A 277 12.42 -6.00 -13.75
C ASP A 277 11.55 -6.39 -12.52
N TYR A 278 10.88 -7.54 -12.59
CA TYR A 278 10.07 -8.11 -11.51
C TYR A 278 10.88 -8.56 -10.30
N LEU A 279 12.18 -8.82 -10.43
CA LEU A 279 13.08 -9.06 -9.30
C LEU A 279 13.80 -7.79 -8.84
N ARG A 280 14.16 -6.91 -9.79
CA ARG A 280 14.82 -5.63 -9.52
C ARG A 280 13.99 -4.76 -8.57
N ALA A 281 12.67 -4.91 -8.56
CA ALA A 281 11.77 -4.27 -7.61
C ALA A 281 12.16 -4.52 -6.13
N PHE A 282 12.83 -5.62 -5.82
CA PHE A 282 13.27 -6.02 -4.49
C PHE A 282 14.73 -5.64 -4.18
N THR A 283 15.20 -4.53 -4.73
CA THR A 283 16.54 -3.97 -4.49
C THR A 283 16.43 -2.65 -3.72
N ALA A 284 17.47 -2.31 -2.94
CA ALA A 284 17.52 -1.04 -2.21
C ALA A 284 17.32 0.15 -3.17
N THR A 285 17.96 0.12 -4.34
CA THR A 285 17.85 1.16 -5.35
C THR A 285 16.41 1.33 -5.84
N SER A 286 15.68 0.26 -6.13
CA SER A 286 14.26 0.37 -6.51
C SER A 286 13.38 0.99 -5.41
N VAL A 287 13.64 0.68 -4.14
CA VAL A 287 12.94 1.31 -3.01
C VAL A 287 13.24 2.81 -2.97
N ILE A 288 14.52 3.19 -3.08
CA ILE A 288 14.95 4.59 -3.10
C ILE A 288 14.30 5.37 -4.25
N TYR A 289 14.29 4.84 -5.47
CA TYR A 289 13.63 5.48 -6.62
C TYR A 289 12.11 5.61 -6.45
N ARG A 290 11.46 4.64 -5.81
CA ARG A 290 10.04 4.73 -5.45
C ARG A 290 9.79 5.84 -4.43
N LEU A 291 10.65 5.99 -3.42
CA LEU A 291 10.58 7.09 -2.45
C LEU A 291 10.86 8.46 -3.08
N LEU A 292 11.80 8.55 -4.03
CA LEU A 292 11.99 9.77 -4.83
C LEU A 292 10.72 10.14 -5.60
N SER A 293 10.04 9.16 -6.21
CA SER A 293 8.76 9.40 -6.87
C SER A 293 7.68 9.91 -5.90
N GLN A 294 7.65 9.43 -4.65
CA GLN A 294 6.74 9.96 -3.63
C GLN A 294 7.17 11.35 -3.13
N GLY A 295 8.47 11.62 -3.09
CA GLY A 295 9.07 12.93 -2.76
C GLY A 295 8.62 14.09 -3.66
N ILE A 296 8.11 13.79 -4.87
CA ILE A 296 7.46 14.79 -5.72
C ILE A 296 6.31 15.50 -4.98
N GLU A 297 5.48 14.76 -4.25
CA GLU A 297 4.38 15.36 -3.48
C GLU A 297 4.92 16.23 -2.35
N VAL A 298 5.96 15.78 -1.65
CA VAL A 298 6.58 16.53 -0.55
C VAL A 298 7.06 17.90 -1.04
N LEU A 299 7.78 17.95 -2.17
CA LEU A 299 8.22 19.21 -2.79
C LEU A 299 7.04 20.10 -3.19
N GLN A 300 5.99 19.53 -3.79
CA GLN A 300 4.81 20.26 -4.22
C GLN A 300 4.00 20.84 -3.05
N ARG A 301 3.85 20.09 -1.94
CA ARG A 301 3.20 20.56 -0.70
C ARG A 301 3.95 21.75 -0.09
N ARG A 302 5.27 21.73 -0.21
CA ARG A 302 6.16 22.83 0.19
C ARG A 302 6.22 23.98 -0.83
N LYS A 303 5.47 23.88 -1.93
CA LYS A 303 5.45 24.82 -3.06
C LYS A 303 6.80 24.96 -3.77
N ASP A 304 7.71 24.01 -3.60
CA ASP A 304 8.95 23.92 -4.37
C ASP A 304 8.70 23.22 -5.71
N PHE A 305 8.02 23.94 -6.61
CA PHE A 305 7.68 23.42 -7.93
C PHE A 305 8.90 23.33 -8.86
N THR A 306 9.94 24.12 -8.60
CA THR A 306 11.20 24.04 -9.36
C THR A 306 11.93 22.76 -9.01
N GLY A 307 12.14 22.48 -7.71
CA GLY A 307 12.74 21.24 -7.26
C GLY A 307 11.93 20.01 -7.70
N ALA A 308 10.59 20.10 -7.67
CA ALA A 308 9.75 19.02 -8.18
C ALA A 308 9.96 18.76 -9.69
N VAL A 309 10.11 19.81 -10.51
CA VAL A 309 10.41 19.68 -11.94
C VAL A 309 11.79 19.09 -12.18
N ASP A 310 12.81 19.50 -11.42
CA ASP A 310 14.16 18.97 -11.56
C ASP A 310 14.23 17.49 -11.17
N LEU A 311 13.57 17.11 -10.08
CA LEU A 311 13.42 15.71 -9.67
C LEU A 311 12.69 14.88 -10.74
N LEU A 312 11.58 15.39 -11.28
CA LEU A 312 10.84 14.71 -12.34
C LEU A 312 11.68 14.48 -13.59
N LYS A 313 12.47 15.49 -14.02
CA LYS A 313 13.41 15.34 -15.14
C LYS A 313 14.50 14.30 -14.84
N SER A 314 15.04 14.29 -13.62
CA SER A 314 16.01 13.27 -13.18
C SER A 314 15.42 11.86 -13.25
N LEU A 315 14.20 11.66 -12.74
CA LEU A 315 13.51 10.37 -12.75
C LEU A 315 13.19 9.90 -14.17
N LEU A 316 12.81 10.83 -15.06
CA LEU A 316 12.56 10.55 -16.48
C LEU A 316 13.84 10.28 -17.28
N GLY A 317 15.00 10.71 -16.79
CA GLY A 317 16.30 10.51 -17.43
C GLY A 317 16.91 9.12 -17.25
N GLN A 318 16.38 8.27 -16.37
CA GLN A 318 16.80 6.88 -16.20
C GLN A 318 15.78 5.89 -16.78
N GLU A 319 16.22 4.66 -17.04
CA GLU A 319 15.47 3.65 -17.81
C GLU A 319 15.18 2.34 -17.06
N TYR A 320 15.62 2.20 -15.80
CA TYR A 320 15.65 0.90 -15.12
C TYR A 320 14.68 0.77 -13.94
N TYR A 321 14.41 1.86 -13.25
CA TYR A 321 13.70 1.87 -11.98
C TYR A 321 12.35 2.58 -12.14
N CYS A 322 11.31 1.99 -11.55
CA CYS A 322 9.96 2.55 -11.51
C CYS A 322 9.42 2.97 -12.90
N CYS A 323 9.78 2.27 -13.98
CA CYS A 323 9.38 2.64 -15.34
C CYS A 323 7.86 2.67 -15.54
N THR A 324 7.11 1.89 -14.74
CA THR A 324 5.64 1.93 -14.70
C THR A 324 5.07 3.26 -14.19
N TYR A 325 5.87 4.12 -13.56
CA TYR A 325 5.49 5.45 -13.07
C TYR A 325 5.76 6.57 -14.09
N ARG A 326 6.40 6.29 -15.23
CA ARG A 326 6.78 7.33 -16.21
C ARG A 326 5.58 8.12 -16.72
N GLY A 327 4.42 7.49 -16.87
CA GLY A 327 3.18 8.20 -17.21
C GLY A 327 2.76 9.24 -16.17
N TYR A 328 2.83 8.88 -14.89
CA TYR A 328 2.61 9.80 -13.78
C TYR A 328 3.67 10.92 -13.78
N TRP A 329 4.95 10.61 -13.99
CA TRP A 329 6.01 11.62 -14.02
C TRP A 329 5.82 12.63 -15.14
N TRP A 330 5.55 12.19 -16.37
CA TRP A 330 5.26 13.11 -17.48
C TRP A 330 4.04 13.99 -17.21
N GLU A 331 2.98 13.41 -16.66
CA GLU A 331 1.76 14.15 -16.31
C GLU A 331 2.03 15.23 -15.26
N ARG A 332 2.76 14.89 -14.19
CA ARG A 332 3.14 15.84 -13.14
C ARG A 332 4.12 16.89 -13.64
N LEU A 333 5.04 16.53 -14.54
CA LEU A 333 5.98 17.48 -15.14
C LEU A 333 5.24 18.52 -15.96
N ALA A 334 4.36 18.08 -16.86
CA ALA A 334 3.54 18.98 -17.66
C ALA A 334 2.62 19.84 -16.77
N LEU A 335 1.99 19.25 -15.75
CA LEU A 335 1.16 20.00 -14.81
C LEU A 335 1.94 21.07 -14.06
N ASN A 336 3.13 20.76 -13.53
CA ASN A 336 3.96 21.71 -12.79
C ASN A 336 4.43 22.86 -13.69
N LEU A 337 4.88 22.55 -14.91
CA LEU A 337 5.31 23.54 -15.88
C LEU A 337 4.18 24.49 -16.25
N ASP A 338 2.99 23.97 -16.57
CA ASP A 338 1.85 24.77 -17.00
C ASP A 338 1.19 25.53 -15.83
N ALA A 339 0.69 24.80 -14.84
CA ALA A 339 -0.19 25.35 -13.81
C ALA A 339 0.58 26.17 -12.76
N HIS A 340 1.78 25.74 -12.37
CA HIS A 340 2.52 26.32 -11.25
C HIS A 340 3.63 27.26 -11.69
N LEU A 341 4.47 26.84 -12.66
CA LEU A 341 5.59 27.65 -13.14
C LEU A 341 5.24 28.58 -14.31
N LYS A 342 4.02 28.49 -14.85
CA LYS A 342 3.51 29.34 -15.94
C LYS A 342 4.37 29.28 -17.22
N LYS A 343 4.86 28.08 -17.57
CA LYS A 343 5.67 27.77 -18.75
C LYS A 343 4.91 26.81 -19.70
N PRO A 344 3.83 27.26 -20.35
CA PRO A 344 2.96 26.37 -21.12
C PRO A 344 3.63 25.77 -22.37
N GLU A 345 4.59 26.47 -22.99
CA GLU A 345 5.37 25.94 -24.12
C GLU A 345 6.24 24.76 -23.67
N GLN A 346 6.93 24.88 -22.54
CA GLN A 346 7.70 23.78 -21.96
C GLN A 346 6.79 22.63 -21.52
N SER A 347 5.60 22.94 -21.01
CA SER A 347 4.60 21.91 -20.72
C SER A 347 4.16 21.18 -21.99
N LEU A 348 4.01 21.85 -23.12
CA LEU A 348 3.65 21.21 -24.38
C LEU A 348 4.77 20.27 -24.86
N GLU A 349 6.03 20.69 -24.76
CA GLU A 349 7.18 19.80 -25.06
C GLU A 349 7.20 18.56 -24.16
N ALA A 350 6.90 18.73 -22.87
CA ALA A 350 6.79 17.61 -21.94
C ALA A 350 5.61 16.68 -22.30
N VAL A 351 4.47 17.24 -22.74
CA VAL A 351 3.33 16.46 -23.23
C VAL A 351 3.70 15.62 -24.46
N LEU A 352 4.34 16.24 -25.46
CA LEU A 352 4.74 15.55 -26.69
C LEU A 352 5.77 14.46 -26.40
N SER A 353 6.76 14.75 -25.53
CA SER A 353 7.74 13.76 -25.08
C SER A 353 7.07 12.58 -24.37
N GLY A 354 6.11 12.85 -23.48
CA GLY A 354 5.36 11.81 -22.78
C GLY A 354 4.43 11.00 -23.70
N LEU A 355 3.88 11.60 -24.76
CA LEU A 355 3.12 10.86 -25.78
C LEU A 355 4.02 9.97 -26.65
N ALA A 356 5.29 10.35 -26.86
CA ALA A 356 6.28 9.55 -27.58
C ALA A 356 6.88 8.40 -26.73
N ASP A 357 6.84 8.51 -25.41
CA ASP A 357 7.42 7.52 -24.49
C ASP A 357 6.58 6.22 -24.45
N SER A 358 7.22 5.10 -24.78
CA SER A 358 6.62 3.76 -24.87
C SER A 358 6.17 3.20 -23.51
N HIS A 359 6.70 3.71 -22.39
CA HIS A 359 6.30 3.29 -21.04
C HIS A 359 5.04 4.02 -20.55
N VAL A 360 4.61 5.08 -21.22
CA VAL A 360 3.41 5.81 -20.83
C VAL A 360 2.17 5.04 -21.27
N ARG A 361 1.43 4.52 -20.29
CA ARG A 361 0.24 3.67 -20.49
C ARG A 361 -1.02 4.49 -20.70
N VAL A 362 -2.05 3.82 -21.25
CA VAL A 362 -3.26 4.42 -21.83
C VAL A 362 -3.91 5.55 -21.00
N GLY A 363 -4.09 5.37 -19.69
CA GLY A 363 -4.72 6.39 -18.84
C GLY A 363 -3.93 7.70 -18.79
N HIS A 364 -2.61 7.63 -18.62
CA HIS A 364 -1.74 8.81 -18.63
C HIS A 364 -1.58 9.38 -20.03
N ARG A 365 -1.60 8.55 -21.09
CA ARG A 365 -1.60 9.04 -22.48
C ARG A 365 -2.82 9.93 -22.76
N LEU A 366 -4.00 9.50 -22.33
CA LEU A 366 -5.22 10.32 -22.45
C LEU A 366 -5.10 11.63 -21.65
N ALA A 367 -4.58 11.58 -20.41
CA ALA A 367 -4.38 12.76 -19.59
C ALA A 367 -3.41 13.78 -20.25
N LEU A 368 -2.29 13.30 -20.80
CA LEU A 368 -1.33 14.12 -21.53
C LEU A 368 -1.93 14.72 -22.79
N TYR A 369 -2.64 13.92 -23.59
CA TYR A 369 -3.34 14.40 -24.78
C TYR A 369 -4.35 15.52 -24.45
N LEU A 370 -5.20 15.32 -23.42
CA LEU A 370 -6.17 16.32 -23.00
C LEU A 370 -5.49 17.62 -22.51
N ARG A 371 -4.34 17.51 -21.83
CA ARG A 371 -3.53 18.68 -21.45
C ARG A 371 -2.94 19.40 -22.66
N GLY A 372 -2.35 18.65 -23.60
CA GLY A 372 -1.80 19.20 -24.84
C GLY A 372 -2.87 19.94 -25.65
N LYS A 373 -4.05 19.33 -25.78
CA LYS A 373 -5.24 19.95 -26.39
C LYS A 373 -5.62 21.25 -25.69
N ALA A 374 -5.78 21.21 -24.37
CA ALA A 374 -6.13 22.38 -23.58
C ALA A 374 -5.08 23.50 -23.60
N ILE A 375 -3.80 23.21 -23.86
CA ILE A 375 -2.76 24.22 -24.07
C ILE A 375 -2.86 24.81 -25.47
N CYS A 376 -2.99 23.98 -26.51
CA CYS A 376 -3.08 24.41 -27.89
C CYS A 376 -4.33 25.27 -28.18
N GLU A 377 -5.45 24.97 -27.50
CA GLU A 377 -6.72 25.69 -27.64
C GLU A 377 -6.74 27.05 -26.93
N ARG A 378 -5.72 27.41 -26.13
CA ARG A 378 -5.66 28.73 -25.48
C ARG A 378 -5.32 29.82 -26.52
N PRO A 379 -6.24 30.75 -26.83
CA PRO A 379 -6.03 31.70 -27.93
C PRO A 379 -4.80 32.59 -27.74
N ARG A 380 -4.46 32.93 -26.49
CA ARG A 380 -3.33 33.81 -26.15
C ARG A 380 -1.96 33.23 -26.50
N LEU A 381 -1.83 31.90 -26.56
CA LEU A 381 -0.53 31.23 -26.77
C LEU A 381 -0.18 31.09 -28.26
N LYS A 382 -1.15 31.24 -29.18
CA LYS A 382 -0.95 31.03 -30.63
C LYS A 382 -0.38 29.63 -30.99
N LEU A 383 -0.63 28.63 -30.15
CA LEU A 383 -0.14 27.24 -30.32
C LEU A 383 -1.14 26.30 -31.03
N GLY A 384 -2.30 26.80 -31.48
CA GLY A 384 -3.35 25.96 -32.07
C GLY A 384 -2.88 25.08 -33.24
N HIS A 385 -1.91 25.54 -34.03
CA HIS A 385 -1.32 24.79 -35.14
C HIS A 385 -0.58 23.52 -34.72
N ARG A 386 -0.17 23.43 -33.44
CA ARG A 386 0.56 22.28 -32.87
C ARG A 386 -0.35 21.19 -32.35
N LEU A 387 -1.67 21.39 -32.33
CA LEU A 387 -2.61 20.35 -31.89
C LEU A 387 -2.45 19.05 -32.67
N LYS A 388 -2.08 19.14 -33.96
CA LYS A 388 -1.79 17.98 -34.83
C LYS A 388 -0.61 17.12 -34.39
N GLU A 389 0.27 17.63 -33.52
CA GLU A 389 1.37 16.88 -32.93
C GLU A 389 0.89 16.01 -31.75
N CYS A 390 -0.26 16.34 -31.15
CA CYS A 390 -0.88 15.57 -30.07
C CYS A 390 -1.83 14.52 -30.65
N TYR A 391 -1.48 13.24 -30.55
CA TYR A 391 -2.35 12.14 -31.00
C TYR A 391 -2.85 11.26 -29.84
N HIS A 392 -4.15 10.98 -29.84
CA HIS A 392 -4.78 9.92 -29.08
C HIS A 392 -5.89 9.29 -29.94
N PRO A 393 -6.10 7.97 -29.90
CA PRO A 393 -7.22 7.34 -30.60
C PRO A 393 -8.57 8.00 -30.26
N PRO A 394 -9.51 8.13 -31.21
CA PRO A 394 -10.83 8.67 -30.92
C PRO A 394 -11.55 7.80 -29.87
N LEU A 395 -12.34 8.44 -29.01
CA LEU A 395 -13.16 7.78 -28.00
C LEU A 395 -14.63 7.82 -28.43
N GLN A 396 -15.38 6.78 -28.09
CA GLN A 396 -16.82 6.73 -28.29
C GLN A 396 -17.56 7.70 -27.36
N ASP A 397 -18.73 8.17 -27.78
CA ASP A 397 -19.63 8.92 -26.91
C ASP A 397 -20.21 7.99 -25.85
N LEU A 398 -20.04 8.36 -24.59
CA LEU A 398 -20.50 7.56 -23.46
C LEU A 398 -22.00 7.78 -23.21
N PRO A 399 -22.85 6.73 -23.24
CA PRO A 399 -24.25 6.83 -22.86
C PRO A 399 -24.39 7.36 -21.43
N LYS A 400 -25.41 8.19 -21.20
CA LYS A 400 -25.66 8.84 -19.90
C LYS A 400 -27.10 8.66 -19.48
N MET A 401 -27.30 8.28 -18.23
CA MET A 401 -28.59 8.37 -17.55
C MET A 401 -28.53 9.40 -16.42
N TYR A 402 -29.68 9.90 -16.01
CA TYR A 402 -29.80 10.86 -14.92
C TYR A 402 -30.86 10.38 -13.93
N LEU A 403 -30.48 10.27 -12.66
CA LEU A 403 -31.39 9.97 -11.56
C LEU A 403 -31.46 11.13 -10.59
N GLU A 404 -32.60 11.27 -9.93
CA GLU A 404 -32.80 12.21 -8.84
C GLU A 404 -32.95 11.45 -7.53
N GLY A 405 -32.04 11.71 -6.59
CA GLY A 405 -31.99 11.05 -5.30
C GLY A 405 -32.19 12.03 -4.15
N ARG A 406 -33.03 11.67 -3.18
CA ARG A 406 -33.25 12.49 -1.97
C ARG A 406 -32.04 12.34 -1.04
N VAL A 407 -31.43 13.47 -0.64
CA VAL A 407 -30.22 13.46 0.21
C VAL A 407 -30.53 13.92 1.63
N LEU A 408 -29.93 13.24 2.61
CA LEU A 408 -29.87 13.71 4.00
C LEU A 408 -28.65 14.61 4.20
N HIS A 409 -28.87 15.88 4.50
CA HIS A 409 -27.79 16.80 4.86
C HIS A 409 -27.44 16.62 6.34
N GLY A 410 -26.20 16.22 6.66
CA GLY A 410 -25.70 16.29 8.04
C GLY A 410 -24.75 15.19 8.54
N SER A 411 -24.42 14.15 7.75
CA SER A 411 -23.47 13.13 8.20
C SER A 411 -22.03 13.56 7.88
N THR A 412 -21.26 13.84 8.94
CA THR A 412 -19.84 14.20 8.84
C THR A 412 -19.00 13.05 8.26
N GLY A 413 -18.34 13.29 7.12
CA GLY A 413 -17.17 12.54 6.67
C GLY A 413 -17.36 11.50 5.54
N ALA A 414 -18.59 11.13 5.16
CA ALA A 414 -18.84 9.97 4.29
C ALA A 414 -19.60 10.27 2.97
N GLY A 415 -19.42 11.46 2.40
CA GLY A 415 -20.10 11.87 1.15
C GLY A 415 -21.63 12.07 1.31
N PRO A 416 -22.35 12.46 0.23
CA PRO A 416 -23.79 12.59 0.26
C PRO A 416 -24.47 11.22 0.45
N ARG A 417 -25.40 11.14 1.41
CA ARG A 417 -26.18 9.93 1.71
C ARG A 417 -27.59 10.03 1.14
N PHE A 418 -28.04 8.99 0.45
CA PHE A 418 -29.31 8.96 -0.28
C PHE A 418 -30.37 8.17 0.47
N LEU A 419 -31.64 8.55 0.31
CA LEU A 419 -32.78 7.79 0.81
C LEU A 419 -33.24 6.77 -0.24
N THR A 420 -33.39 5.52 0.18
CA THR A 420 -33.96 4.42 -0.61
C THR A 420 -35.09 3.74 0.17
N GLN A 421 -35.96 3.00 -0.50
CA GLN A 421 -37.00 2.20 0.17
C GLN A 421 -36.33 0.96 0.77
N ALA A 422 -36.45 0.76 2.10
CA ALA A 422 -35.70 -0.26 2.86
C ALA A 422 -36.19 -1.70 2.65
N SER A 423 -37.04 -1.97 1.66
CA SER A 423 -37.68 -3.28 1.46
C SER A 423 -36.71 -4.42 1.16
N TYR A 424 -35.41 -4.19 1.10
CA TYR A 424 -34.43 -5.17 0.64
C TYR A 424 -33.12 -5.20 1.46
N ARG A 425 -33.08 -4.67 2.70
CA ARG A 425 -32.04 -5.11 3.65
C ARG A 425 -32.27 -6.58 3.98
N ARG A 426 -31.18 -7.36 4.06
CA ARG A 426 -31.15 -8.82 4.27
C ARG A 426 -32.28 -9.34 5.16
N GLU A 427 -32.90 -10.45 4.73
CA GLU A 427 -33.96 -11.21 5.40
C GLU A 427 -33.59 -11.81 6.79
N GLU A 428 -32.50 -11.36 7.44
CA GLU A 428 -32.12 -11.87 8.77
C GLU A 428 -32.80 -11.11 9.93
N ASP A 429 -33.32 -9.91 9.72
CA ASP A 429 -34.07 -9.16 10.72
C ASP A 429 -35.51 -8.95 10.25
N GLY A 430 -36.44 -9.62 10.93
CA GLY A 430 -37.82 -9.82 10.48
C GLY A 430 -38.69 -8.57 10.24
N ASP A 431 -39.73 -8.82 9.45
CA ASP A 431 -40.98 -8.09 9.21
C ASP A 431 -40.97 -6.57 9.46
N GLY A 432 -40.73 -5.81 8.38
CA GLY A 432 -40.79 -4.35 8.36
C GLY A 432 -41.24 -3.81 7.00
N MET A 433 -42.55 -3.77 6.79
CA MET A 433 -43.20 -2.95 5.75
C MET A 433 -42.71 -1.49 5.83
N GLY A 434 -41.99 -1.02 4.81
CA GLY A 434 -41.95 0.41 4.46
C GLY A 434 -41.00 1.34 5.23
N ASP A 435 -39.88 0.87 5.78
CA ASP A 435 -38.89 1.80 6.34
C ASP A 435 -38.09 2.53 5.25
N LEU A 436 -37.71 3.78 5.49
CA LEU A 436 -36.77 4.53 4.64
C LEU A 436 -35.34 4.18 5.07
N ALA A 437 -34.54 3.64 4.17
CA ALA A 437 -33.13 3.35 4.41
C ALA A 437 -32.23 4.48 3.87
N VAL A 438 -31.08 4.64 4.50
CA VAL A 438 -30.03 5.57 4.08
C VAL A 438 -28.86 4.78 3.50
N CYS A 439 -28.46 5.09 2.27
CA CYS A 439 -27.44 4.35 1.52
C CYS A 439 -26.41 5.27 0.84
N GLY A 440 -25.36 4.67 0.27
CA GLY A 440 -24.42 5.35 -0.64
C GLY A 440 -25.04 5.60 -2.02
N VAL A 441 -24.36 6.36 -2.86
CA VAL A 441 -24.89 6.70 -4.20
C VAL A 441 -24.97 5.46 -5.11
N GLU A 442 -24.01 4.53 -4.98
CA GLU A 442 -23.93 3.31 -5.78
C GLU A 442 -25.06 2.33 -5.42
N GLU A 443 -25.35 2.19 -4.13
CA GLU A 443 -26.47 1.37 -3.64
C GLU A 443 -27.82 1.95 -4.06
N PHE A 444 -27.99 3.28 -4.00
CA PHE A 444 -29.18 3.96 -4.52
C PHE A 444 -29.41 3.68 -6.01
N VAL A 445 -28.36 3.75 -6.84
CA VAL A 445 -28.47 3.43 -8.28
C VAL A 445 -28.75 1.95 -8.49
N MET A 446 -28.13 1.06 -7.71
CA MET A 446 -28.37 -0.37 -7.80
C MET A 446 -29.83 -0.74 -7.48
N ASP A 447 -30.45 -0.10 -6.48
CA ASP A 447 -31.88 -0.28 -6.15
C ASP A 447 -32.81 0.16 -7.29
N HIS A 448 -32.47 1.26 -7.98
CA HIS A 448 -33.18 1.66 -9.19
C HIS A 448 -33.11 0.53 -10.25
N TYR A 449 -31.93 -0.03 -10.50
CA TYR A 449 -31.77 -1.09 -11.49
C TYR A 449 -32.46 -2.42 -11.13
N ARG A 450 -32.49 -2.77 -9.84
CA ARG A 450 -33.25 -3.94 -9.34
C ARG A 450 -34.73 -3.89 -9.71
N THR A 451 -35.32 -2.70 -9.66
CA THR A 451 -36.72 -2.47 -10.02
C THR A 451 -36.93 -2.22 -11.52
N ASN A 452 -35.86 -2.11 -12.30
CA ASN A 452 -35.87 -1.78 -13.74
C ASN A 452 -35.12 -2.83 -14.57
N GLY A 453 -35.40 -4.11 -14.31
CA GLY A 453 -35.00 -5.21 -15.20
C GLY A 453 -33.65 -5.88 -14.89
N PHE A 454 -32.96 -5.48 -13.82
CA PHE A 454 -31.69 -6.10 -13.39
C PHE A 454 -31.78 -6.56 -11.92
N PRO A 455 -32.45 -7.69 -11.64
CA PRO A 455 -32.65 -8.16 -10.26
C PRO A 455 -31.33 -8.49 -9.54
N SER A 456 -30.28 -8.80 -10.30
CA SER A 456 -28.95 -9.13 -9.78
C SER A 456 -27.94 -8.03 -10.09
N GLY A 457 -27.05 -7.75 -9.14
CA GLY A 457 -26.03 -6.72 -9.28
C GLY A 457 -25.01 -6.70 -8.16
N MET A 458 -23.83 -6.15 -8.45
CA MET A 458 -22.74 -5.97 -7.48
C MET A 458 -22.06 -4.62 -7.64
N HIS A 459 -21.73 -3.98 -6.51
CA HIS A 459 -20.84 -2.83 -6.43
C HIS A 459 -19.46 -3.35 -6.08
N ALA A 460 -18.64 -3.55 -7.11
CA ALA A 460 -17.40 -4.30 -6.99
C ALA A 460 -16.25 -3.70 -7.79
N GLU A 461 -16.49 -2.67 -8.62
CA GLU A 461 -15.44 -2.00 -9.39
C GLU A 461 -14.51 -3.01 -10.10
N GLY A 462 -13.20 -2.79 -10.09
CA GLY A 462 -12.22 -3.68 -10.70
C GLY A 462 -12.11 -5.09 -10.09
N SER A 463 -12.68 -5.32 -8.90
CA SER A 463 -12.55 -6.63 -8.24
C SER A 463 -13.33 -7.75 -8.94
N VAL A 464 -14.39 -7.42 -9.67
CA VAL A 464 -15.12 -8.39 -10.51
C VAL A 464 -14.20 -8.94 -11.57
N VAL A 465 -13.51 -8.05 -12.29
CA VAL A 465 -12.61 -8.41 -13.38
C VAL A 465 -11.42 -9.18 -12.85
N SER A 466 -10.82 -8.75 -11.74
CA SER A 466 -9.67 -9.45 -11.18
C SER A 466 -10.04 -10.81 -10.59
N SER A 467 -11.26 -10.98 -10.06
CA SER A 467 -11.73 -12.28 -9.55
C SER A 467 -12.07 -13.25 -10.68
N LEU A 468 -12.77 -12.79 -11.72
CA LEU A 468 -12.99 -13.59 -12.93
C LEU A 468 -11.65 -13.97 -13.58
N PHE A 469 -10.70 -13.03 -13.65
CA PHE A 469 -9.36 -13.33 -14.13
C PHE A 469 -8.70 -14.42 -13.28
N ALA A 470 -8.70 -14.30 -11.96
CA ALA A 470 -8.14 -15.33 -11.08
C ALA A 470 -8.79 -16.71 -11.28
N LEU A 471 -10.12 -16.79 -11.45
CA LEU A 471 -10.83 -18.07 -11.67
C LEU A 471 -10.44 -18.71 -13.01
N PHE A 472 -10.45 -17.95 -14.11
CA PHE A 472 -10.21 -18.50 -15.44
C PHE A 472 -8.72 -18.65 -15.79
N PHE A 473 -7.83 -17.91 -15.11
CA PHE A 473 -6.38 -17.95 -15.33
C PHE A 473 -5.63 -18.73 -14.25
N TRP A 474 -6.30 -19.44 -13.33
CA TRP A 474 -5.66 -20.05 -12.16
C TRP A 474 -4.40 -20.85 -12.53
N GLU A 475 -4.53 -21.77 -13.49
CA GLU A 475 -3.42 -22.58 -14.00
C GLU A 475 -2.29 -21.73 -14.61
N ILE A 476 -2.62 -20.69 -15.36
CA ILE A 476 -1.63 -19.78 -15.99
C ILE A 476 -0.92 -18.92 -14.93
N LEU A 477 -1.65 -18.49 -13.89
CA LEU A 477 -1.10 -17.69 -12.81
C LEU A 477 -0.05 -18.48 -12.03
N PHE A 478 -0.34 -19.75 -11.74
CA PHE A 478 0.48 -20.60 -10.87
C PHE A 478 1.35 -21.61 -11.62
N MET A 479 1.36 -21.58 -12.96
CA MET A 479 2.29 -22.40 -13.74
C MET A 479 3.74 -22.06 -13.43
N SER A 480 4.59 -23.08 -13.47
CA SER A 480 6.03 -22.94 -13.27
C SER A 480 6.65 -22.07 -14.37
N LYS A 481 7.27 -20.96 -13.95
CA LYS A 481 8.13 -20.10 -14.78
C LYS A 481 9.33 -19.68 -13.92
N PRO A 482 10.55 -19.61 -14.48
CA PRO A 482 11.75 -19.20 -13.75
C PRO A 482 11.55 -17.89 -12.97
N ASP A 483 11.89 -17.86 -11.69
CA ASP A 483 11.77 -16.69 -10.82
C ASP A 483 10.36 -16.06 -10.73
N ALA A 484 9.30 -16.74 -11.17
CA ALA A 484 7.93 -16.30 -10.90
C ALA A 484 7.59 -16.47 -9.42
N PHE A 485 8.18 -17.48 -8.77
CA PHE A 485 7.97 -17.80 -7.36
C PHE A 485 9.30 -18.02 -6.65
N HIS A 486 9.53 -17.30 -5.55
CA HIS A 486 10.69 -17.38 -4.68
C HIS A 486 10.34 -17.84 -3.25
N SER A 487 9.05 -17.95 -2.92
CA SER A 487 8.57 -18.36 -1.60
C SER A 487 7.24 -19.11 -1.75
N PRO A 488 6.96 -20.13 -0.90
CA PRO A 488 5.67 -20.82 -0.90
C PRO A 488 4.53 -19.92 -0.40
N TYR A 489 4.84 -18.71 0.10
CA TYR A 489 3.87 -17.76 0.64
C TYR A 489 3.55 -16.63 -0.36
N GLN A 490 3.38 -16.98 -1.63
CA GLN A 490 3.04 -16.06 -2.71
C GLN A 490 1.62 -16.28 -3.20
N ALA A 491 0.82 -15.20 -3.19
CA ALA A 491 -0.53 -15.20 -3.76
C ALA A 491 -0.54 -14.82 -5.25
N MET A 492 0.62 -14.59 -5.85
CA MET A 492 0.79 -14.21 -7.25
C MET A 492 2.22 -14.49 -7.74
N PRO A 493 2.42 -14.70 -9.05
CA PRO A 493 3.75 -14.69 -9.63
C PRO A 493 4.32 -13.27 -9.61
N LEU A 494 5.63 -13.15 -9.40
CA LEU A 494 6.33 -11.86 -9.24
C LEU A 494 6.21 -10.96 -10.48
N ASP A 495 6.04 -11.55 -11.66
CA ASP A 495 5.94 -10.84 -12.92
C ASP A 495 4.55 -10.31 -13.24
N LEU A 496 3.49 -10.67 -12.50
CA LEU A 496 2.08 -10.34 -12.81
C LEU A 496 1.83 -8.85 -13.15
N TYR A 497 2.49 -7.95 -12.43
CA TYR A 497 2.32 -6.50 -12.59
C TYR A 497 3.44 -5.83 -13.39
N THR A 498 4.13 -6.62 -14.20
CA THR A 498 5.14 -6.17 -15.17
C THR A 498 4.70 -6.49 -16.60
N ASP A 499 5.40 -5.92 -17.57
CA ASP A 499 5.12 -6.23 -18.98
C ASP A 499 5.51 -7.69 -19.33
N ASN A 500 6.36 -8.32 -18.53
CA ASN A 500 6.83 -9.68 -18.74
C ASN A 500 5.77 -10.76 -18.50
N PHE A 501 4.71 -10.50 -17.71
CA PHE A 501 3.73 -11.54 -17.36
C PHE A 501 3.11 -12.18 -18.61
N TYR A 502 2.61 -11.34 -19.51
CA TYR A 502 1.93 -11.78 -20.73
C TYR A 502 2.93 -12.42 -21.70
N ASP A 503 4.07 -11.76 -21.95
CA ASP A 503 5.07 -12.23 -22.91
C ASP A 503 5.63 -13.61 -22.56
N ARG A 504 5.86 -13.87 -21.26
CA ARG A 504 6.39 -15.15 -20.76
C ARG A 504 5.39 -16.31 -20.79
N ARG A 505 4.11 -16.01 -20.98
CA ARG A 505 2.98 -16.95 -21.00
C ARG A 505 2.14 -16.80 -22.26
N LYS A 506 2.70 -16.19 -23.32
CA LYS A 506 1.93 -15.73 -24.48
C LYS A 506 1.20 -16.88 -25.17
N LEU A 507 1.86 -18.03 -25.35
CA LEU A 507 1.27 -19.19 -26.01
C LEU A 507 0.08 -19.73 -25.22
N GLU A 508 0.24 -19.87 -23.91
CA GLU A 508 -0.77 -20.40 -23.00
C GLU A 508 -1.96 -19.44 -22.86
N ILE A 509 -1.68 -18.14 -22.75
CA ILE A 509 -2.69 -17.09 -22.64
C ILE A 509 -3.48 -16.94 -23.95
N ASP A 510 -2.81 -16.92 -25.10
CA ASP A 510 -3.50 -16.78 -26.38
C ASP A 510 -4.36 -18.00 -26.70
N LYS A 511 -3.86 -19.20 -26.39
CA LYS A 511 -4.65 -20.42 -26.50
C LYS A 511 -5.88 -20.36 -25.60
N LEU A 512 -5.73 -19.93 -24.33
CA LEU A 512 -6.87 -19.78 -23.43
C LEU A 512 -7.92 -18.81 -24.00
N PHE A 513 -7.52 -17.69 -24.61
CA PHE A 513 -8.48 -16.79 -25.25
C PHE A 513 -9.22 -17.42 -26.43
N GLU A 514 -8.52 -18.18 -27.26
CA GLU A 514 -9.14 -18.92 -28.37
C GLU A 514 -10.13 -19.96 -27.83
N ASP A 515 -9.72 -20.75 -26.85
CA ASP A 515 -10.56 -21.77 -26.21
C ASP A 515 -11.81 -21.14 -25.58
N LEU A 516 -11.67 -20.07 -24.79
CA LEU A 516 -12.79 -19.40 -24.14
C LEU A 516 -13.77 -18.77 -25.14
N SER A 517 -13.28 -18.26 -26.27
CA SER A 517 -14.14 -17.66 -27.31
C SER A 517 -14.99 -18.70 -28.03
N ASN A 518 -14.53 -19.95 -28.09
CA ASN A 518 -15.19 -21.04 -28.81
C ASN A 518 -16.11 -21.91 -27.93
N LYS A 519 -16.12 -21.68 -26.62
CA LYS A 519 -16.92 -22.45 -25.65
C LYS A 519 -18.37 -22.00 -25.58
N SER A 520 -19.26 -22.93 -25.25
CA SER A 520 -20.64 -22.62 -24.88
C SER A 520 -20.71 -21.93 -23.51
N VAL A 521 -21.86 -21.31 -23.21
CA VAL A 521 -22.10 -20.70 -21.90
C VAL A 521 -22.00 -21.73 -20.78
N GLU A 522 -22.56 -22.92 -20.99
CA GLU A 522 -22.56 -24.02 -20.04
C GLU A 522 -21.14 -24.52 -19.74
N GLU A 523 -20.28 -24.59 -20.76
CA GLU A 523 -18.86 -24.92 -20.58
C GLU A 523 -18.12 -23.86 -19.76
N LEU A 524 -18.40 -22.57 -19.98
CA LEU A 524 -17.79 -21.48 -19.22
C LEU A 524 -18.25 -21.49 -17.75
N GLN A 525 -19.52 -21.78 -17.51
CA GLN A 525 -20.06 -21.95 -16.16
C GLN A 525 -19.40 -23.13 -15.44
N ALA A 526 -19.22 -24.26 -16.14
CA ALA A 526 -18.56 -25.44 -15.58
C ALA A 526 -17.10 -25.13 -15.20
N ILE A 527 -16.35 -24.40 -16.04
CA ILE A 527 -14.98 -23.97 -15.74
C ILE A 527 -14.94 -23.07 -14.49
N ALA A 528 -15.86 -22.10 -14.41
CA ALA A 528 -15.92 -21.19 -13.26
C ALA A 528 -16.28 -21.92 -11.96
N GLU A 529 -17.22 -22.87 -12.04
CA GLU A 529 -17.65 -23.69 -10.91
C GLU A 529 -16.54 -24.63 -10.44
N GLU A 530 -15.86 -25.32 -11.37
CA GLU A 530 -14.73 -26.20 -11.05
C GLU A 530 -13.61 -25.41 -10.36
N SER A 531 -13.19 -24.29 -10.97
CA SER A 531 -12.17 -23.41 -10.39
C SER A 531 -12.56 -22.89 -9.00
N TRP A 532 -13.84 -22.52 -8.81
CA TRP A 532 -14.34 -22.13 -7.49
C TRP A 532 -14.22 -23.27 -6.48
N MET A 533 -14.77 -24.44 -6.80
CA MET A 533 -14.81 -25.58 -5.88
C MET A 533 -13.41 -26.10 -5.52
N THR A 534 -12.46 -26.00 -6.44
CA THR A 534 -11.07 -26.43 -6.19
C THR A 534 -10.28 -25.43 -5.36
N HIS A 535 -10.55 -24.12 -5.49
CA HIS A 535 -9.67 -23.07 -4.97
C HIS A 535 -10.29 -22.14 -3.93
N GLU A 536 -11.56 -22.33 -3.57
CA GLU A 536 -12.24 -21.49 -2.59
C GLU A 536 -11.42 -21.35 -1.29
N GLY A 537 -11.24 -20.10 -0.85
CA GLY A 537 -10.46 -19.78 0.36
C GLY A 537 -8.94 -19.76 0.17
N VAL A 538 -8.42 -20.17 -0.99
CA VAL A 538 -6.99 -20.07 -1.32
C VAL A 538 -6.63 -18.62 -1.64
N ALA A 539 -5.48 -18.16 -1.12
CA ALA A 539 -5.00 -16.80 -1.30
C ALA A 539 -4.52 -16.55 -2.74
N CYS A 540 -5.23 -15.70 -3.48
CA CYS A 540 -4.84 -15.29 -4.83
C CYS A 540 -5.03 -13.79 -4.99
N ILE A 541 -4.01 -13.07 -5.48
CA ILE A 541 -4.12 -11.61 -5.65
C ILE A 541 -5.23 -11.30 -6.66
N GLY A 542 -6.09 -10.33 -6.31
CA GLY A 542 -7.21 -9.95 -7.16
C GLY A 542 -8.44 -10.86 -7.04
N MET A 543 -8.34 -12.02 -6.38
CA MET A 543 -9.51 -12.82 -6.02
C MET A 543 -10.18 -12.26 -4.77
N SER A 544 -11.50 -12.07 -4.82
CA SER A 544 -12.32 -11.66 -3.68
C SER A 544 -13.48 -12.62 -3.48
N TRP A 545 -13.21 -13.77 -2.86
CA TRP A 545 -14.20 -14.84 -2.61
C TRP A 545 -15.51 -14.31 -2.00
N GLU A 546 -15.41 -13.54 -0.91
CA GLU A 546 -16.58 -12.94 -0.23
C GLU A 546 -17.40 -12.02 -1.14
N ARG A 547 -16.73 -11.26 -2.02
CA ARG A 547 -17.40 -10.28 -2.89
C ARG A 547 -18.09 -10.95 -4.07
N MET A 548 -17.54 -12.06 -4.57
CA MET A 548 -18.15 -12.89 -5.60
C MET A 548 -19.30 -13.76 -5.05
N ARG A 549 -19.42 -13.87 -3.73
CA ARG A 549 -20.51 -14.50 -2.95
C ARG A 549 -20.53 -16.03 -3.01
N SER A 550 -20.68 -16.62 -4.20
CA SER A 550 -20.82 -18.07 -4.39
C SER A 550 -20.52 -18.48 -5.83
N ALA A 551 -20.27 -19.77 -6.05
CA ALA A 551 -20.14 -20.35 -7.40
C ALA A 551 -21.37 -20.05 -8.27
N ASP A 552 -22.59 -20.16 -7.74
CA ASP A 552 -23.83 -19.86 -8.47
C ASP A 552 -23.89 -18.41 -8.96
N CYS A 553 -23.50 -17.46 -8.12
CA CYS A 553 -23.44 -16.05 -8.49
C CYS A 553 -22.44 -15.81 -9.63
N VAL A 554 -21.28 -16.48 -9.61
CA VAL A 554 -20.30 -16.42 -10.71
C VAL A 554 -20.87 -17.04 -11.98
N LYS A 555 -21.54 -18.20 -11.89
CA LYS A 555 -22.15 -18.89 -13.03
C LYS A 555 -23.23 -18.04 -13.70
N GLU A 556 -24.10 -17.40 -12.93
CA GLU A 556 -25.10 -16.47 -13.49
C GLU A 556 -24.44 -15.30 -14.24
N LEU A 557 -23.44 -14.67 -13.60
CA LEU A 557 -22.71 -13.56 -14.21
C LEU A 557 -22.03 -13.97 -15.51
N VAL A 558 -21.31 -15.09 -15.51
CA VAL A 558 -20.63 -15.65 -16.69
C VAL A 558 -21.62 -15.95 -17.81
N ALA A 559 -22.80 -16.48 -17.48
CA ALA A 559 -23.84 -16.75 -18.46
C ALA A 559 -24.39 -15.48 -19.12
N CYS A 560 -24.65 -14.43 -18.35
CA CYS A 560 -25.12 -13.16 -18.89
C CYS A 560 -24.04 -12.42 -19.69
N MET A 561 -22.76 -12.56 -19.36
CA MET A 561 -21.66 -12.01 -20.15
C MET A 561 -21.53 -12.74 -21.49
N GLY A 562 -21.57 -14.07 -21.47
CA GLY A 562 -21.29 -14.92 -22.61
C GLY A 562 -19.82 -14.92 -23.06
N PRO A 563 -19.45 -15.77 -24.04
CA PRO A 563 -18.05 -16.05 -24.39
C PRO A 563 -17.26 -14.82 -24.88
N SER A 564 -17.87 -14.01 -25.75
CA SER A 564 -17.20 -12.87 -26.38
C SER A 564 -16.87 -11.76 -25.37
N VAL A 565 -17.83 -11.38 -24.53
CA VAL A 565 -17.64 -10.30 -23.54
C VAL A 565 -16.68 -10.74 -22.45
N LEU A 566 -16.85 -11.96 -21.91
CA LEU A 566 -15.93 -12.51 -20.90
C LEU A 566 -14.50 -12.53 -21.43
N THR A 567 -14.29 -13.12 -22.61
CA THR A 567 -12.94 -13.22 -23.19
C THR A 567 -12.35 -11.85 -23.49
N GLY A 568 -13.14 -10.90 -24.00
CA GLY A 568 -12.68 -9.52 -24.24
C GLY A 568 -12.20 -8.84 -22.96
N ILE A 569 -12.97 -8.92 -21.88
CA ILE A 569 -12.61 -8.34 -20.58
C ILE A 569 -11.34 -8.98 -20.01
N LEU A 570 -11.26 -10.32 -20.02
CA LEU A 570 -10.07 -11.06 -19.56
C LEU A 570 -8.84 -10.72 -20.40
N LYS A 571 -9.01 -10.58 -21.72
CA LYS A 571 -7.96 -10.20 -22.65
C LYS A 571 -7.39 -8.83 -22.35
N ARG A 572 -8.24 -7.83 -22.13
CA ARG A 572 -7.78 -6.50 -21.73
C ARG A 572 -7.05 -6.52 -20.39
N TYR A 573 -7.53 -7.31 -19.43
CA TYR A 573 -6.89 -7.41 -18.13
C TYR A 573 -5.49 -8.05 -18.23
N ALA A 574 -5.38 -9.21 -18.89
CA ALA A 574 -4.15 -10.00 -19.01
C ALA A 574 -2.97 -9.23 -19.64
N HIS A 575 -3.24 -8.35 -20.61
CA HIS A 575 -2.19 -7.58 -21.29
C HIS A 575 -1.56 -6.50 -20.42
N SER A 576 -2.26 -6.01 -19.39
CA SER A 576 -1.68 -5.01 -18.49
C SER A 576 -2.33 -4.99 -17.10
N PRO A 577 -2.23 -6.07 -16.30
CA PRO A 577 -3.01 -6.24 -15.07
C PRO A 577 -2.86 -5.05 -14.10
N ARG A 578 -1.64 -4.49 -13.98
CA ARG A 578 -1.35 -3.32 -13.13
C ARG A 578 -2.17 -2.09 -13.50
N HIS A 579 -2.38 -1.84 -14.80
CA HIS A 579 -2.98 -0.61 -15.31
C HIS A 579 -4.48 -0.75 -15.55
N THR A 580 -4.97 -1.97 -15.75
CA THR A 580 -6.37 -2.29 -16.04
C THR A 580 -7.15 -2.76 -14.81
N ARG A 581 -6.49 -3.12 -13.69
CA ARG A 581 -7.17 -3.46 -12.42
C ARG A 581 -8.00 -2.36 -11.76
N SER A 582 -7.83 -1.11 -12.21
CA SER A 582 -8.50 0.05 -11.62
C SER A 582 -9.26 0.82 -12.69
N GLY A 583 -10.37 1.45 -12.31
CA GLY A 583 -11.20 2.24 -13.21
C GLY A 583 -12.20 1.40 -14.02
N PHE A 584 -12.36 0.11 -13.70
CA PHE A 584 -13.55 -0.61 -14.14
C PHE A 584 -14.78 0.00 -13.46
N PRO A 585 -15.94 0.11 -14.14
CA PRO A 585 -17.10 0.81 -13.58
C PRO A 585 -17.64 0.22 -12.28
N ASP A 586 -18.31 1.06 -11.49
CA ASP A 586 -18.73 0.72 -10.13
C ASP A 586 -19.68 -0.49 -10.08
N LEU A 587 -20.68 -0.51 -10.95
CA LEU A 587 -21.77 -1.49 -10.95
C LEU A 587 -21.65 -2.48 -12.10
N THR A 588 -21.72 -3.76 -11.75
CA THR A 588 -21.94 -4.87 -12.67
C THR A 588 -23.34 -5.43 -12.42
N LEU A 589 -24.22 -5.37 -13.42
CA LEU A 589 -25.64 -5.66 -13.33
C LEU A 589 -26.01 -6.76 -14.32
N TRP A 590 -26.85 -7.72 -13.91
CA TRP A 590 -27.30 -8.78 -14.79
C TRP A 590 -28.72 -9.25 -14.48
N ASN A 591 -29.33 -9.92 -15.46
CA ASN A 591 -30.61 -10.58 -15.31
C ASN A 591 -30.49 -12.03 -15.81
N PRO A 592 -30.47 -13.02 -14.91
CA PRO A 592 -30.30 -14.43 -15.30
C PRO A 592 -31.48 -14.98 -16.09
N VAL A 593 -32.66 -14.36 -16.01
CA VAL A 593 -33.86 -14.79 -16.74
C VAL A 593 -33.82 -14.32 -18.20
N THR A 594 -33.41 -13.08 -18.44
CA THR A 594 -33.38 -12.50 -19.80
C THR A 594 -32.01 -12.64 -20.47
N GLY A 595 -30.96 -12.99 -19.72
CA GLY A 595 -29.58 -12.97 -20.19
C GLY A 595 -28.98 -11.56 -20.31
N ALA A 596 -29.67 -10.52 -19.85
CA ALA A 596 -29.19 -9.14 -19.97
C ALA A 596 -27.98 -8.89 -19.06
N PHE A 597 -26.99 -8.14 -19.57
CA PHE A 597 -25.78 -7.74 -18.87
C PHE A 597 -25.52 -6.25 -19.10
N LYS A 598 -25.32 -5.50 -18.01
CA LYS A 598 -25.08 -4.05 -18.04
C LYS A 598 -23.95 -3.67 -17.10
N ILE A 599 -23.15 -2.69 -17.54
CA ILE A 599 -22.13 -2.05 -16.74
C ILE A 599 -22.51 -0.58 -16.52
N CYS A 600 -22.44 -0.10 -15.28
CA CYS A 600 -22.81 1.28 -14.96
C CYS A 600 -21.76 1.94 -14.06
N GLU A 601 -21.25 3.08 -14.51
CA GLU A 601 -20.39 3.96 -13.71
C GLU A 601 -21.26 5.02 -13.04
N VAL A 602 -21.19 5.13 -11.72
CA VAL A 602 -22.02 6.04 -10.93
C VAL A 602 -21.25 7.33 -10.65
N LYS A 603 -21.89 8.46 -10.87
CA LYS A 603 -21.34 9.78 -10.56
C LYS A 603 -22.28 10.57 -9.66
N GLY A 604 -21.81 10.80 -8.44
CA GLY A 604 -22.46 11.70 -7.50
C GLY A 604 -22.36 13.17 -7.92
N PRO A 605 -23.00 14.07 -7.16
CA PRO A 605 -22.97 15.50 -7.44
C PRO A 605 -21.54 16.08 -7.42
N GLY A 606 -21.07 16.55 -8.57
CA GLY A 606 -19.74 17.17 -8.72
C GLY A 606 -18.64 16.21 -9.14
N ASP A 607 -18.91 14.90 -9.17
CA ASP A 607 -17.93 13.89 -9.56
C ASP A 607 -17.74 13.86 -11.09
N ARG A 608 -16.52 13.49 -11.50
CA ARG A 608 -16.12 13.37 -12.91
C ARG A 608 -15.51 12.00 -13.15
N LEU A 609 -15.59 11.55 -14.39
CA LEU A 609 -14.90 10.35 -14.84
C LEU A 609 -13.39 10.55 -14.79
N SER A 610 -12.68 9.56 -14.27
CA SER A 610 -11.23 9.45 -14.46
C SER A 610 -10.90 8.99 -15.88
N GLN A 611 -9.67 9.23 -16.33
CA GLN A 611 -9.22 8.76 -17.65
C GLN A 611 -9.30 7.22 -17.77
N LYS A 612 -9.02 6.49 -16.67
CA LYS A 612 -9.12 5.03 -16.67
C LYS A 612 -10.56 4.54 -16.85
N GLN A 613 -11.53 5.21 -16.21
CA GLN A 613 -12.96 4.91 -16.36
C GLN A 613 -13.44 5.16 -17.80
N ILE A 614 -13.06 6.30 -18.39
CA ILE A 614 -13.38 6.61 -19.79
C ILE A 614 -12.87 5.50 -20.71
N LEU A 615 -11.62 5.07 -20.53
CA LEU A 615 -11.01 4.03 -21.38
C LEU A 615 -11.62 2.64 -21.17
N TRP A 616 -12.12 2.33 -19.96
CA TRP A 616 -12.83 1.08 -19.73
C TRP A 616 -14.22 1.11 -20.36
N LEU A 617 -14.98 2.19 -20.20
CA LEU A 617 -16.29 2.34 -20.82
C LEU A 617 -16.21 2.32 -22.36
N ASP A 618 -15.25 3.04 -22.94
CA ASP A 618 -14.99 3.02 -24.39
C ASP A 618 -14.67 1.59 -24.89
N TYR A 619 -13.88 0.84 -24.13
CA TYR A 619 -13.56 -0.55 -24.47
C TYR A 619 -14.77 -1.48 -24.37
N LEU A 620 -15.56 -1.35 -23.31
CA LEU A 620 -16.76 -2.17 -23.07
C LEU A 620 -17.82 -1.92 -24.16
N LEU A 621 -18.05 -0.66 -24.52
CA LEU A 621 -18.92 -0.31 -25.65
C LEU A 621 -18.42 -0.92 -26.97
N GLY A 622 -17.10 -0.89 -27.20
CA GLY A 622 -16.47 -1.54 -28.35
C GLY A 622 -16.62 -3.07 -28.38
N LEU A 623 -16.82 -3.71 -27.21
CA LEU A 623 -17.16 -5.13 -27.10
C LEU A 623 -18.65 -5.42 -27.25
N GLY A 624 -19.49 -4.40 -27.42
CA GLY A 624 -20.95 -4.54 -27.49
C GLY A 624 -21.63 -4.67 -26.12
N VAL A 625 -20.94 -4.34 -25.03
CA VAL A 625 -21.55 -4.31 -23.69
C VAL A 625 -22.45 -3.08 -23.56
N ASP A 626 -23.64 -3.28 -23.00
CA ASP A 626 -24.52 -2.19 -22.57
C ASP A 626 -23.87 -1.47 -21.37
N ALA A 627 -23.13 -0.38 -21.66
CA ALA A 627 -22.37 0.36 -20.67
C ALA A 627 -22.77 1.85 -20.65
N GLU A 628 -22.93 2.42 -19.46
CA GLU A 628 -23.38 3.80 -19.30
C GLU A 628 -22.84 4.49 -18.05
N VAL A 629 -23.03 5.82 -18.00
CA VAL A 629 -22.70 6.67 -16.85
C VAL A 629 -23.98 7.18 -16.21
N CYS A 630 -24.24 6.78 -14.97
CA CYS A 630 -25.37 7.25 -14.19
C CYS A 630 -25.01 8.47 -13.35
N HIS A 631 -25.55 9.62 -13.71
CA HIS A 631 -25.41 10.85 -12.95
C HIS A 631 -26.55 11.01 -11.93
N VAL A 632 -26.20 11.03 -10.65
CA VAL A 632 -27.18 11.25 -9.58
C VAL A 632 -27.20 12.71 -9.16
N LYS A 633 -28.36 13.36 -9.32
CA LYS A 633 -28.62 14.70 -8.82
C LYS A 633 -29.23 14.62 -7.43
N ALA A 634 -28.65 15.37 -6.49
CA ALA A 634 -29.18 15.51 -5.14
C ALA A 634 -30.41 16.43 -5.15
N VAL A 635 -31.53 15.93 -4.63
CA VAL A 635 -32.74 16.72 -4.39
C VAL A 635 -32.96 16.84 -2.88
N ALA A 636 -33.17 18.07 -2.40
CA ALA A 636 -33.46 18.31 -0.99
C ALA A 636 -34.82 17.69 -0.62
N ALA A 637 -34.89 17.02 0.53
CA ALA A 637 -36.11 16.35 1.01
C ALA A 637 -37.36 17.26 1.11
N LYS A 638 -37.20 18.59 1.12
CA LYS A 638 -38.28 19.58 1.21
C LYS A 638 -38.94 20.00 -0.12
N ARG A 639 -38.55 19.46 -1.28
CA ARG A 639 -38.98 19.99 -2.60
C ARG A 639 -39.91 19.11 -3.45
N LEU A 640 -40.64 18.18 -2.84
CA LEU A 640 -41.75 17.48 -3.52
C LEU A 640 -43.06 17.76 -2.76
N MET A 641 -43.89 18.65 -3.31
CA MET A 641 -45.33 18.65 -3.01
C MET A 641 -45.92 17.35 -3.59
N PRO A 642 -46.87 16.69 -2.92
CA PRO A 642 -47.53 15.53 -3.49
C PRO A 642 -48.27 15.99 -4.76
N SER A 643 -48.01 15.34 -5.88
CA SER A 643 -48.94 15.36 -7.01
C SER A 643 -50.21 14.65 -6.55
N SER A 644 -51.26 15.44 -6.33
CA SER A 644 -52.64 15.03 -6.07
C SER A 644 -53.23 14.23 -7.20
#